data_AF-A0A0A9B4R8-F1
#
_entry.id   AF-A0A0A9B4R8-F1
#
_cell.length_a   1.000
_cell.length_b   1.000
_cell.length_c   1.000
_cell.angle_alpha   90.00
_cell.angle_beta   90.00
_cell.angle_gamma   90.00
#
_symmetry.space_group_name_H-M   'P 1'
#
loop_
_entity.id
_entity.type
_entity.pdbx_description
1 polymer ?
#
loop_
_entity_poly.entity_id
_entity_poly.type
_entity_poly.pdbx_seq_one_letter_code
_entity_poly.pdbx_strand_id
1 'polypeptide(L)'
;MGWGNIITRRLKVFSMALFIYFDYKAVQKRVQWVSTVKKNAIWTKTHERNARRVLNLMIELEGLWVKLGQYLSTRADVLPEPYINVLKQLQDSLPPRPFEEVRGTIEKELGKPMSYLFADFVLDPLATASIAQVHRATLIDGRNVVVKIQHDGVKEIILEDLKNAKSLIEWIAWAEPQYDFNPMIDEWCKEAPNELDFNHEAENTRTVSRNLSRKTDCGSGSVSSAVDVLIPEVIQSTDKVLILEYMDGIRLNDNDSLEAYGVDKQKLVEEITRAYAHQIYIDGFFNGDPHPGNFLVSKEPPHKPILLDFGLTKRISKSMKQALAKMFLSCAEGDHVALLSAFAEMGLKLRVDMPQQSMEIATVFFRQSTTASEAKENIKALNDQRERNIKALQEKTKWNKKEVQRFNPVDAFPGDAIIFMRVLNLLRGLSASLSVRIAYLDIMRPFAESTLLGNLMRGHIPNSQWIYDSPTNSDVESKLRNYLLELGSDKILGIQVCAYKDGKVIIDTAAGMLGKYDPRPVQPDSLFPVFSVTKGITAGMVHWLVDKGKLKYDETVANIWPNFGTNRKELIKVHHFLNHTSGLHNAMGDVVKDDPLLLCDWEETLNQIARCTPETEPGSAQSYHYLSFGWLCGGVIEHAYGKKFQDVLEEAIVRPLHLDGELYIGIPPGVESRLAALTVDTEELQKLSGRTGPDVPSTLLNNVVQMANGIPVLFNTLNIRRAIIPAANGHVSARALARYYAALATAGSIPPPHSADSKPPLGSHVHTPKFPTTPLKKKKGTGKKKKSVSSTGNLQDLSNTDKAGYSQLRTNDADDEAAAGSTTRIFSNDKILDAFMGVGEYESMIHPNGKFGLGFRRYNNSSGKLKCFGHSGMGGSTGYCDVEHNFAIAVTVNKMSLGSVTRSIVRFVCEELGVPVPDEFSVSGEKGPDMVLNLAPSEQLR
;
A
#
# COMPACT_ATOMS: atom_id res chain seq x y z
N MET A 1 26.71 -32.48 34.82
CA MET A 1 26.29 -31.36 35.70
C MET A 1 25.00 -31.75 36.44
N GLY A 2 24.85 -31.43 37.73
CA GLY A 2 23.73 -31.90 38.57
C GLY A 2 22.52 -30.95 38.64
N TRP A 3 21.35 -31.48 39.05
CA TRP A 3 20.07 -30.77 39.22
C TRP A 3 20.15 -29.46 40.03
N GLY A 4 21.12 -29.33 40.94
CA GLY A 4 21.35 -28.11 41.72
C GLY A 4 21.61 -26.87 40.86
N ASN A 5 22.29 -27.01 39.72
CA ASN A 5 22.62 -25.87 38.85
C ASN A 5 21.36 -25.29 38.18
N ILE A 6 20.43 -26.14 37.73
CA ILE A 6 19.19 -25.73 37.04
C ILE A 6 18.28 -24.90 37.97
N ILE A 7 18.12 -25.34 39.23
CA ILE A 7 17.29 -24.64 40.22
C ILE A 7 17.88 -23.27 40.55
N THR A 8 19.21 -23.19 40.72
CA THR A 8 19.90 -21.92 40.98
C THR A 8 19.71 -20.93 39.83
N ARG A 9 19.80 -21.36 38.57
CA ARG A 9 19.54 -20.51 37.40
C ARG A 9 18.13 -19.95 37.41
N ARG A 10 17.13 -20.82 37.63
CA ARG A 10 15.72 -20.40 37.71
C ARG A 10 15.52 -19.35 38.80
N LEU A 11 16.03 -19.59 40.01
CA LEU A 11 15.92 -18.63 41.11
C LEU A 11 16.54 -17.27 40.77
N LYS A 12 17.72 -17.24 40.12
CA LYS A 12 18.36 -15.99 39.68
C LYS A 12 17.51 -15.22 38.67
N VAL A 13 16.99 -15.90 37.65
CA VAL A 13 16.14 -15.30 36.60
C VAL A 13 14.89 -14.66 37.21
N PHE A 14 14.11 -15.43 37.99
CA PHE A 14 12.86 -14.93 38.58
C PHE A 14 13.10 -13.83 39.63
N SER A 15 14.16 -13.95 40.43
CA SER A 15 14.51 -12.91 41.41
C SER A 15 14.90 -11.60 40.73
N MET A 16 15.70 -11.67 39.66
CA MET A 16 16.06 -10.49 38.87
C MET A 16 14.84 -9.86 38.20
N ALA A 17 13.96 -10.68 37.61
CA ALA A 17 12.74 -10.20 36.98
C ALA A 17 11.82 -9.46 37.97
N LEU A 18 11.59 -10.03 39.16
CA LEU A 18 10.83 -9.37 40.23
C LEU A 18 11.46 -8.05 40.66
N PHE A 19 12.79 -8.03 40.84
CA PHE A 19 13.51 -6.84 41.24
C PHE A 19 13.40 -5.72 40.20
N ILE A 20 13.59 -6.04 38.92
CA ILE A 20 13.42 -5.10 37.81
C ILE A 20 11.97 -4.59 37.73
N TYR A 21 10.99 -5.49 37.87
CA TYR A 21 9.57 -5.14 37.84
C TYR A 21 9.21 -4.14 38.95
N PHE A 22 9.62 -4.40 40.19
CA PHE A 22 9.37 -3.49 41.31
C PHE A 22 10.11 -2.16 41.16
N ASP A 23 11.34 -2.16 40.63
CA ASP A 23 12.09 -0.93 40.34
C ASP A 23 11.35 -0.05 39.32
N TYR A 24 10.82 -0.65 38.25
CA TYR A 24 10.00 0.06 37.27
C TYR A 24 8.68 0.58 37.87
N LYS A 25 8.00 -0.21 38.72
CA LYS A 25 6.78 0.24 39.41
C LYS A 25 7.03 1.40 40.37
N ALA A 26 8.16 1.38 41.09
CA ALA A 26 8.56 2.46 41.97
C ALA A 26 8.83 3.76 41.18
N VAL A 27 9.55 3.65 40.06
CA VAL A 27 9.81 4.78 39.15
C VAL A 27 8.53 5.30 38.53
N GLN A 28 7.63 4.41 38.07
CA GLN A 28 6.34 4.78 37.50
C GLN A 28 5.49 5.63 38.46
N LYS A 29 5.51 5.30 39.77
CA LYS A 29 4.87 6.13 40.81
C LYS A 29 5.60 7.46 41.02
N ARG A 30 6.93 7.44 41.10
CA ARG A 30 7.77 8.64 41.35
C ARG A 30 7.62 9.69 40.23
N VAL A 31 7.57 9.25 38.98
CA VAL A 31 7.51 10.09 37.78
C VAL A 31 6.15 10.82 37.63
N GLN A 32 5.11 10.41 38.36
CA GLN A 32 3.82 11.12 38.38
C GLN A 32 3.92 12.55 38.95
N TRP A 33 4.94 12.81 39.79
CA TRP A 33 5.08 14.04 40.58
C TRP A 33 6.22 14.95 40.10
N VAL A 34 6.75 14.73 38.89
CA VAL A 34 7.97 15.36 38.37
C VAL A 34 7.70 16.08 37.04
N SER A 35 8.48 17.12 36.68
CA SER A 35 8.36 17.83 35.39
C SER A 35 8.84 16.97 34.20
N THR A 36 8.25 17.15 33.01
CA THR A 36 8.45 16.30 31.81
C THR A 36 9.91 16.05 31.44
N VAL A 37 10.76 17.08 31.49
CA VAL A 37 12.21 16.96 31.19
C VAL A 37 12.93 16.06 32.20
N LYS A 38 12.59 16.19 33.50
CA LYS A 38 13.13 15.33 34.55
C LYS A 38 12.56 13.90 34.47
N LYS A 39 11.35 13.69 33.91
CA LYS A 39 10.78 12.35 33.69
C LYS A 39 11.65 11.53 32.73
N ASN A 40 11.99 12.09 31.57
CA ASN A 40 12.78 11.37 30.56
C ASN A 40 14.15 10.97 31.11
N ALA A 41 14.84 11.88 31.80
CA ALA A 41 16.13 11.57 32.43
C ALA A 41 16.05 10.44 33.48
N ILE A 42 14.97 10.39 34.27
CA ILE A 42 14.73 9.31 35.24
C ILE A 42 14.50 7.97 34.54
N TRP A 43 13.73 7.96 33.44
CA TRP A 43 13.50 6.76 32.63
C TRP A 43 14.80 6.25 32.00
N THR A 44 15.57 7.12 31.35
CA THR A 44 16.86 6.74 30.73
C THR A 44 17.81 6.11 31.75
N LYS A 45 17.99 6.74 32.94
CA LYS A 45 18.82 6.17 34.02
C LYS A 45 18.29 4.83 34.53
N THR A 46 16.97 4.67 34.60
CA THR A 46 16.33 3.41 35.04
C THR A 46 16.52 2.31 34.01
N HIS A 47 16.39 2.63 32.72
CA HIS A 47 16.67 1.68 31.64
C HIS A 47 18.13 1.26 31.65
N GLU A 48 19.07 2.20 31.77
CA GLU A 48 20.51 1.90 31.78
C GLU A 48 20.91 1.00 32.96
N ARG A 49 20.45 1.30 34.18
CA ARG A 49 20.80 0.46 35.35
C ARG A 49 20.23 -0.96 35.23
N ASN A 50 19.02 -1.10 34.72
CA ASN A 50 18.39 -2.42 34.59
C ASN A 50 18.94 -3.18 33.39
N ALA A 51 19.33 -2.50 32.31
CA ALA A 51 20.06 -3.09 31.20
C ALA A 51 21.38 -3.70 31.65
N ARG A 52 22.16 -3.00 32.49
CA ARG A 52 23.41 -3.54 33.05
C ARG A 52 23.18 -4.77 33.94
N ARG A 53 22.11 -4.76 34.75
CA ARG A 53 21.73 -5.94 35.56
C ARG A 53 21.38 -7.14 34.69
N VAL A 54 20.62 -6.92 33.62
CA VAL A 54 20.25 -7.96 32.65
C VAL A 54 21.50 -8.47 31.92
N LEU A 55 22.38 -7.59 31.43
CA LEU A 55 23.63 -7.96 30.78
C LEU A 55 24.48 -8.86 31.66
N ASN A 56 24.74 -8.45 32.90
CA ASN A 56 25.58 -9.22 33.82
C ASN A 56 24.99 -10.62 34.08
N LEU A 57 23.66 -10.70 34.24
CA LEU A 57 22.99 -11.98 34.43
C LEU A 57 23.03 -12.84 33.16
N MET A 58 22.87 -12.24 31.97
CA MET A 58 22.98 -12.97 30.70
C MET A 58 24.38 -13.55 30.50
N ILE A 59 25.43 -12.79 30.80
CA ILE A 59 26.83 -13.26 30.74
C ILE A 59 27.05 -14.40 31.74
N GLU A 60 26.58 -14.24 32.98
CA GLU A 60 26.73 -15.26 34.02
C GLU A 60 25.98 -16.56 33.68
N LEU A 61 24.81 -16.46 33.07
CA LEU A 61 24.00 -17.61 32.71
C LEU A 61 24.49 -18.29 31.42
N GLU A 62 25.11 -17.57 30.49
CA GLU A 62 25.52 -18.11 29.18
C GLU A 62 24.33 -18.74 28.40
N GLY A 63 24.60 -19.46 27.30
CA GLY A 63 23.61 -20.23 26.55
C GLY A 63 22.44 -19.40 26.01
N LEU A 64 21.21 -19.80 26.33
CA LEU A 64 19.99 -19.17 25.83
C LEU A 64 19.93 -17.67 26.12
N TRP A 65 20.37 -17.25 27.30
CA TRP A 65 20.22 -15.86 27.76
C TRP A 65 21.12 -14.90 26.99
N VAL A 66 22.34 -15.32 26.65
CA VAL A 66 23.23 -14.56 25.76
C VAL A 66 22.61 -14.44 24.37
N LYS A 67 22.09 -15.54 23.83
CA LYS A 67 21.45 -15.57 22.52
C LYS A 67 20.20 -14.68 22.46
N LEU A 68 19.38 -14.70 23.52
CA LEU A 68 18.24 -13.80 23.66
C LEU A 68 18.69 -12.34 23.76
N GLY A 69 19.79 -12.07 24.47
CA GLY A 69 20.38 -10.73 24.57
C GLY A 69 20.92 -10.22 23.23
N GLN A 70 21.60 -11.08 22.45
CA GLN A 70 22.04 -10.80 21.09
C GLN A 70 20.84 -10.46 20.20
N TYR A 71 19.81 -11.29 20.22
CA TYR A 71 18.58 -11.04 19.47
C TYR A 71 17.90 -9.72 19.88
N LEU A 72 17.78 -9.45 21.18
CA LEU A 72 17.12 -8.25 21.69
C LEU A 72 17.95 -6.97 21.44
N SER A 73 19.27 -7.08 21.35
CA SER A 73 20.16 -5.93 21.09
C SER A 73 19.98 -5.33 19.69
N THR A 74 19.38 -6.07 18.75
CA THR A 74 19.09 -5.59 17.39
C THR A 74 17.67 -5.04 17.22
N ARG A 75 16.83 -5.12 18.27
CA ARG A 75 15.39 -4.81 18.21
C ARG A 75 15.03 -3.44 18.80
N ALA A 76 15.32 -2.38 18.04
CA ALA A 76 14.95 -0.99 18.36
C ALA A 76 13.44 -0.74 18.49
N ASP A 77 12.63 -1.63 17.95
CA ASP A 77 11.17 -1.63 18.06
C ASP A 77 10.65 -2.27 19.35
N VAL A 78 11.48 -3.07 20.05
CA VAL A 78 11.09 -3.81 21.26
C VAL A 78 11.71 -3.21 22.52
N LEU A 79 13.00 -2.84 22.48
CA LEU A 79 13.72 -2.36 23.64
C LEU A 79 14.07 -0.86 23.57
N PRO A 80 14.07 -0.16 24.72
CA PRO A 80 14.58 1.21 24.79
C PRO A 80 16.06 1.29 24.41
N GLU A 81 16.48 2.40 23.80
CA GLU A 81 17.86 2.64 23.35
C GLU A 81 18.94 2.33 24.41
N PRO A 82 18.77 2.65 25.72
CA PRO A 82 19.76 2.27 26.73
C PRO A 82 19.97 0.76 26.88
N TYR A 83 18.93 -0.07 26.67
CA TYR A 83 19.10 -1.52 26.68
C TYR A 83 19.92 -1.99 25.49
N ILE A 84 19.60 -1.48 24.30
CA ILE A 84 20.29 -1.85 23.06
C ILE A 84 21.78 -1.53 23.17
N ASN A 85 22.12 -0.33 23.61
CA ASN A 85 23.53 0.09 23.73
C ASN A 85 24.32 -0.77 24.71
N VAL A 86 23.68 -1.22 25.81
CA VAL A 86 24.34 -2.09 26.78
C VAL A 86 24.44 -3.54 26.26
N LEU A 87 23.35 -4.09 25.70
CA LEU A 87 23.31 -5.47 25.23
C LEU A 87 24.12 -5.73 23.96
N LYS A 88 24.48 -4.69 23.19
CA LYS A 88 25.42 -4.81 22.06
C LYS A 88 26.74 -5.48 22.43
N GLN A 89 27.17 -5.38 23.68
CA GLN A 89 28.38 -6.07 24.19
C GLN A 89 28.28 -7.60 24.08
N LEU A 90 27.08 -8.17 24.00
CA LEU A 90 26.88 -9.61 23.80
C LEU A 90 27.15 -10.06 22.36
N GLN A 91 27.35 -9.14 21.42
CA GLN A 91 27.67 -9.45 20.01
C GLN A 91 29.15 -9.78 19.80
N ASP A 92 30.01 -9.48 20.77
CA ASP A 92 31.43 -9.81 20.71
C ASP A 92 31.67 -11.30 20.96
N SER A 93 32.83 -11.82 20.53
CA SER A 93 33.18 -13.23 20.71
C SER A 93 33.25 -13.58 22.19
N LEU A 94 32.54 -14.65 22.57
CA LEU A 94 32.59 -15.18 23.92
C LEU A 94 33.95 -15.82 24.21
N PRO A 95 34.40 -15.88 25.48
CA PRO A 95 35.61 -16.60 25.83
C PRO A 95 35.48 -18.09 25.44
N PRO A 96 36.52 -18.69 24.85
CA PRO A 96 36.47 -20.08 24.40
C PRO A 96 36.45 -21.06 25.57
N ARG A 97 35.83 -22.23 25.38
CA ARG A 97 35.92 -23.32 26.34
C ARG A 97 37.29 -23.98 26.29
N PRO A 98 37.75 -24.62 27.39
CA PRO A 98 39.01 -25.34 27.41
C PRO A 98 39.08 -26.40 26.31
N PHE A 99 40.24 -26.53 25.67
CA PHE A 99 40.43 -27.47 24.56
C PHE A 99 40.12 -28.93 24.93
N GLU A 100 40.32 -29.36 26.17
CA GLU A 100 39.99 -30.72 26.59
C GLU A 100 38.48 -31.03 26.50
N GLU A 101 37.61 -30.02 26.69
CA GLU A 101 36.16 -30.18 26.47
C GLU A 101 35.84 -30.36 24.98
N VAL A 102 36.55 -29.61 24.12
CA VAL A 102 36.44 -29.70 22.66
C VAL A 102 36.87 -31.07 22.18
N ARG A 103 38.07 -31.51 22.58
CA ARG A 103 38.60 -32.85 22.26
C ARG A 103 37.62 -33.92 22.72
N GLY A 104 37.17 -33.87 23.97
CA GLY A 104 36.23 -34.85 24.52
C GLY A 104 34.93 -34.94 23.74
N THR A 105 34.39 -33.81 23.30
CA THR A 105 33.17 -33.77 22.47
C THR A 105 33.42 -34.37 21.09
N ILE A 106 34.51 -33.99 20.41
CA ILE A 106 34.86 -34.52 19.09
C ILE A 106 35.05 -36.03 19.13
N GLU A 107 35.85 -36.54 20.06
CA GLU A 107 36.18 -37.98 20.12
C GLU A 107 34.96 -38.83 20.49
N LYS A 108 34.08 -38.30 21.35
CA LYS A 108 32.84 -38.97 21.73
C LYS A 108 31.85 -39.05 20.57
N GLU A 109 31.68 -37.97 19.82
CA GLU A 109 30.69 -37.88 18.74
C GLU A 109 31.15 -38.60 17.47
N LEU A 110 32.44 -38.52 17.15
CA LEU A 110 33.01 -39.12 15.94
C LEU A 110 33.58 -40.53 16.18
N GLY A 111 33.62 -40.98 17.43
CA GLY A 111 34.02 -42.35 17.83
C GLY A 111 35.49 -42.69 17.56
N LYS A 112 36.34 -41.69 17.30
CA LYS A 112 37.76 -41.84 16.96
C LYS A 112 38.60 -40.76 17.64
N PRO A 113 39.86 -41.06 18.01
CA PRO A 113 40.78 -40.04 18.50
C PRO A 113 41.02 -38.96 17.43
N MET A 114 41.23 -37.71 17.85
CA MET A 114 41.42 -36.58 16.92
C MET A 114 42.56 -36.81 15.91
N SER A 115 43.62 -37.51 16.31
CA SER A 115 44.79 -37.82 15.46
C SER A 115 44.48 -38.72 14.27
N TYR A 116 43.36 -39.46 14.29
CA TYR A 116 42.89 -40.26 13.16
C TYR A 116 41.95 -39.49 12.23
N LEU A 117 41.51 -38.31 12.64
CA LEU A 117 40.54 -37.49 11.93
C LEU A 117 41.23 -36.30 11.23
N PHE A 118 42.19 -35.67 11.92
CA PHE A 118 42.82 -34.44 11.49
C PHE A 118 44.34 -34.61 11.38
N ALA A 119 44.91 -34.15 10.27
CA ALA A 119 46.37 -33.99 10.10
C ALA A 119 46.89 -32.78 10.88
N ASP A 120 46.08 -31.73 10.99
CA ASP A 120 46.36 -30.52 11.78
C ASP A 120 45.05 -29.98 12.38
N PHE A 121 45.12 -29.42 13.59
CA PHE A 121 43.97 -28.83 14.28
C PHE A 121 44.41 -27.59 15.06
N VAL A 122 43.89 -26.42 14.68
CA VAL A 122 44.24 -25.15 15.31
C VAL A 122 43.52 -25.04 16.66
N LEU A 123 44.31 -25.00 17.74
CA LEU A 123 43.79 -24.99 19.11
C LEU A 123 43.02 -23.70 19.44
N ASP A 124 43.44 -22.57 18.87
CA ASP A 124 42.72 -21.32 19.00
C ASP A 124 41.50 -21.31 18.06
N PRO A 125 40.27 -21.09 18.58
CA PRO A 125 39.08 -21.09 17.74
C PRO A 125 39.05 -19.87 16.82
N LEU A 126 38.54 -20.07 15.60
CA LEU A 126 38.24 -18.99 14.64
C LEU A 126 37.11 -18.08 15.13
N ALA A 127 36.13 -18.69 15.83
CA ALA A 127 34.99 -18.01 16.40
C ALA A 127 34.41 -18.80 17.58
N THR A 128 33.88 -18.08 18.56
CA THR A 128 33.14 -18.65 19.69
C THR A 128 31.74 -18.04 19.71
N ALA A 129 30.73 -18.90 19.74
CA ALA A 129 29.32 -18.52 19.80
C ALA A 129 28.68 -19.02 21.11
N SER A 130 27.40 -18.69 21.30
CA SER A 130 26.65 -18.99 22.53
C SER A 130 26.44 -20.49 22.78
N ILE A 131 26.38 -21.31 21.72
CA ILE A 131 26.13 -22.76 21.82
C ILE A 131 27.33 -23.63 21.40
N ALA A 132 28.31 -23.04 20.70
CA ALA A 132 29.39 -23.78 20.07
C ALA A 132 30.62 -22.90 19.81
N GLN A 133 31.75 -23.54 19.53
CA GLN A 133 32.95 -22.89 19.01
C GLN A 133 33.42 -23.54 17.71
N VAL A 134 34.10 -22.75 16.88
CA VAL A 134 34.52 -23.14 15.52
C VAL A 134 36.04 -23.12 15.43
N HIS A 135 36.63 -24.24 15.01
CA HIS A 135 38.07 -24.39 14.84
C HIS A 135 38.42 -24.63 13.38
N ARG A 136 39.60 -24.16 12.97
CA ARG A 136 40.21 -24.56 11.70
C ARG A 136 40.92 -25.90 11.88
N ALA A 137 40.77 -26.79 10.92
CA ALA A 137 41.50 -28.04 10.89
C ALA A 137 41.84 -28.45 9.45
N THR A 138 42.76 -29.40 9.32
CA THR A 138 43.05 -30.10 8.07
C THR A 138 42.72 -31.57 8.27
N LEU A 139 41.83 -32.12 7.46
CA LEU A 139 41.51 -33.55 7.48
C LEU A 139 42.72 -34.38 7.05
N ILE A 140 42.73 -35.67 7.40
CA ILE A 140 43.84 -36.57 7.04
C ILE A 140 44.02 -36.74 5.52
N ASP A 141 42.98 -36.43 4.74
CA ASP A 141 43.00 -36.44 3.27
C ASP A 141 43.48 -35.11 2.65
N GLY A 142 43.88 -34.14 3.48
CA GLY A 142 44.42 -32.85 3.06
C GLY A 142 43.40 -31.73 2.86
N ARG A 143 42.09 -31.98 3.01
CA ARG A 143 41.07 -30.94 2.90
C ARG A 143 41.10 -29.98 4.09
N ASN A 144 41.08 -28.68 3.82
CA ASN A 144 40.93 -27.64 4.84
C ASN A 144 39.46 -27.55 5.25
N VAL A 145 39.19 -27.60 6.55
CA VAL A 145 37.83 -27.62 7.09
C VAL A 145 37.66 -26.68 8.27
N VAL A 146 36.41 -26.32 8.53
CA VAL A 146 35.99 -25.78 9.82
C VAL A 146 35.24 -26.87 10.60
N VAL A 147 35.55 -26.99 11.88
CA VAL A 147 34.90 -27.90 12.81
C VAL A 147 34.15 -27.06 13.82
N LYS A 148 32.81 -27.10 13.78
CA LYS A 148 31.91 -26.46 14.74
C LYS A 148 31.53 -27.50 15.80
N ILE A 149 31.79 -27.19 17.07
CA ILE A 149 31.63 -28.11 18.21
C ILE A 149 30.73 -27.45 19.24
N GLN A 150 29.63 -28.11 19.63
CA GLN A 150 28.78 -27.64 20.71
C GLN A 150 29.48 -27.73 22.07
N HIS A 151 29.21 -26.76 22.94
CA HIS A 151 29.67 -26.79 24.33
C HIS A 151 29.03 -27.97 25.09
N ASP A 152 29.76 -28.63 25.98
CA ASP A 152 29.25 -29.81 26.68
C ASP A 152 28.11 -29.45 27.64
N GLY A 153 27.04 -30.25 27.62
CA GLY A 153 25.84 -30.05 28.44
C GLY A 153 24.98 -28.81 28.10
N VAL A 154 25.27 -28.09 27.00
CA VAL A 154 24.56 -26.85 26.64
C VAL A 154 23.09 -27.09 26.26
N LYS A 155 22.80 -28.25 25.66
CA LYS A 155 21.45 -28.63 25.19
C LYS A 155 20.46 -28.69 26.35
N GLU A 156 20.83 -29.39 27.43
CA GLU A 156 19.99 -29.54 28.62
C GLU A 156 19.75 -28.19 29.31
N ILE A 157 20.78 -27.34 29.38
CA ILE A 157 20.69 -26.00 29.97
C ILE A 157 19.70 -25.13 29.18
N ILE A 158 19.82 -25.10 27.85
CA ILE A 158 18.98 -24.26 26.99
C ILE A 158 17.51 -24.69 27.05
N LEU A 159 17.23 -26.00 27.04
CA LEU A 159 15.86 -26.50 27.13
C LEU A 159 15.19 -26.15 28.47
N GLU A 160 15.92 -26.16 29.58
CA GLU A 160 15.39 -25.72 30.87
C GLU A 160 15.23 -24.20 30.95
N ASP A 161 16.16 -23.44 30.38
CA ASP A 161 16.05 -21.99 30.34
C ASP A 161 14.91 -21.51 29.43
N LEU A 162 14.58 -22.24 28.36
CA LEU A 162 13.40 -21.95 27.53
C LEU A 162 12.12 -22.08 28.35
N LYS A 163 12.01 -23.11 29.20
CA LYS A 163 10.88 -23.24 30.13
C LYS A 163 10.83 -22.06 31.10
N ASN A 164 11.98 -21.63 31.62
CA ASN A 164 12.07 -20.48 32.52
C ASN A 164 11.64 -19.18 31.82
N ALA A 165 12.09 -18.94 30.58
CA ALA A 165 11.72 -17.79 29.77
C ALA A 165 10.22 -17.78 29.46
N LYS A 166 9.64 -18.93 29.09
CA LYS A 166 8.19 -19.07 28.86
C LYS A 166 7.38 -18.76 30.12
N SER A 167 7.72 -19.39 31.25
CA SER A 167 7.05 -19.10 32.53
C SER A 167 7.19 -17.64 32.97
N LEU A 168 8.31 -16.98 32.68
CA LEU A 168 8.48 -15.56 32.95
C LEU A 168 7.54 -14.70 32.09
N ILE A 169 7.43 -15.02 30.80
CA ILE A 169 6.55 -14.28 29.87
C ILE A 169 5.08 -14.49 30.21
N GLU A 170 4.67 -15.71 30.56
CA GLU A 170 3.31 -16.01 31.04
C GLU A 170 2.98 -15.19 32.30
N TRP A 171 3.94 -15.07 33.23
CA TRP A 171 3.78 -14.23 34.42
C TRP A 171 3.67 -12.74 34.08
N ILE A 172 4.49 -12.23 33.15
CA ILE A 172 4.41 -10.83 32.69
C ILE A 172 3.06 -10.57 32.01
N ALA A 173 2.59 -11.46 31.14
CA ALA A 173 1.30 -11.32 30.47
C ALA A 173 0.14 -11.32 31.47
N TRP A 174 0.25 -12.09 32.57
CA TRP A 174 -0.73 -12.04 33.65
C TRP A 174 -0.66 -10.73 34.46
N ALA A 175 0.54 -10.27 34.81
CA ALA A 175 0.74 -9.07 35.64
C ALA A 175 0.47 -7.76 34.87
N GLU A 176 0.85 -7.72 33.59
CA GLU A 176 0.74 -6.58 32.68
C GLU A 176 0.18 -7.06 31.32
N PRO A 177 -1.14 -7.27 31.19
CA PRO A 177 -1.76 -7.84 29.98
C PRO A 177 -1.49 -7.09 28.67
N GLN A 178 -1.05 -5.84 28.74
CA GLN A 178 -0.63 -5.08 27.56
C GLN A 178 0.72 -5.52 26.96
N TYR A 179 1.49 -6.35 27.66
CA TYR A 179 2.80 -6.86 27.24
C TYR A 179 2.74 -8.39 27.06
N ASP A 180 1.78 -8.85 26.26
CA ASP A 180 1.66 -10.27 25.92
C ASP A 180 2.67 -10.67 24.83
N PHE A 181 3.80 -11.23 25.27
CA PHE A 181 4.84 -11.74 24.38
C PHE A 181 4.74 -13.26 24.14
N ASN A 182 3.62 -13.91 24.52
CA ASN A 182 3.44 -15.35 24.35
C ASN A 182 3.65 -15.82 22.90
N PRO A 183 3.11 -15.14 21.85
CA PRO A 183 3.33 -15.56 20.47
C PRO A 183 4.81 -15.58 20.06
N MET A 184 5.63 -14.69 20.62
CA MET A 184 7.06 -14.61 20.29
C MET A 184 7.85 -15.74 20.97
N ILE A 185 7.56 -16.04 22.24
CA ILE A 185 8.27 -17.10 22.96
C ILE A 185 7.83 -18.49 22.52
N ASP A 186 6.58 -18.68 22.10
CA ASP A 186 6.11 -19.94 21.54
C ASP A 186 6.87 -20.30 20.26
N GLU A 187 7.13 -19.32 19.39
CA GLU A 187 7.97 -19.51 18.21
C GLU A 187 9.41 -19.88 18.60
N TRP A 188 9.99 -19.21 19.60
CA TRP A 188 11.33 -19.54 20.10
C TRP A 188 11.40 -20.94 20.70
N CYS A 189 10.37 -21.37 21.43
CA CYS A 189 10.31 -22.72 22.00
C CYS A 189 10.23 -23.81 20.92
N LYS A 190 9.72 -23.45 19.73
CA LYS A 190 9.67 -24.33 18.57
C LYS A 190 11.00 -24.38 17.81
N GLU A 191 11.66 -23.23 17.62
CA GLU A 191 12.86 -23.13 16.77
C GLU A 191 14.18 -23.38 17.51
N ALA A 192 14.32 -22.93 18.76
CA ALA A 192 15.57 -23.07 19.49
C ALA A 192 16.05 -24.53 19.67
N PRO A 193 15.18 -25.54 19.84
CA PRO A 193 15.61 -26.94 19.86
C PRO A 193 16.26 -27.41 18.55
N ASN A 194 15.83 -26.88 17.40
CA ASN A 194 16.38 -27.27 16.09
C ASN A 194 17.84 -26.82 15.94
N GLU A 195 18.22 -25.71 16.58
CA GLU A 195 19.61 -25.21 16.56
C GLU A 195 20.56 -26.00 17.48
N LEU A 196 20.03 -26.88 18.33
CA LEU A 196 20.81 -27.76 19.20
C LEU A 196 21.11 -29.12 18.54
N ASP A 197 20.71 -29.29 17.28
CA ASP A 197 21.00 -30.47 16.47
C ASP A 197 21.68 -30.04 15.17
N PHE A 198 23.00 -30.26 15.09
CA PHE A 198 23.76 -29.88 13.91
C PHE A 198 23.46 -30.73 12.66
N ASN A 199 22.73 -31.84 12.77
CA ASN A 199 22.22 -32.53 11.58
C ASN A 199 21.15 -31.71 10.87
N HIS A 200 20.34 -30.94 11.60
CA HIS A 200 19.37 -30.04 11.00
C HIS A 200 20.06 -28.90 10.24
N GLU A 201 21.07 -28.26 10.84
CA GLU A 201 21.86 -27.22 10.18
C GLU A 201 22.58 -27.75 8.92
N ALA A 202 23.16 -28.95 9.00
CA ALA A 202 23.77 -29.65 7.87
C ALA A 202 22.78 -29.85 6.72
N GLU A 203 21.58 -30.37 6.99
CA GLU A 203 20.59 -30.63 5.94
C GLU A 203 19.99 -29.35 5.36
N ASN A 204 19.80 -28.33 6.19
CA ASN A 204 19.41 -27.00 5.74
C ASN A 204 20.46 -26.41 4.78
N THR A 205 21.74 -26.52 5.13
CA THR A 205 22.87 -26.05 4.30
C THR A 205 22.88 -26.75 2.94
N ARG A 206 22.76 -28.09 2.91
CA ARG A 206 22.65 -28.86 1.66
C ARG A 206 21.44 -28.46 0.83
N THR A 207 20.30 -28.24 1.47
CA THR A 207 19.07 -27.83 0.80
C THR A 207 19.22 -26.46 0.15
N VAL A 208 19.71 -25.46 0.88
CA VAL A 208 19.90 -24.11 0.33
C VAL A 208 20.97 -24.12 -0.77
N SER A 209 22.09 -24.84 -0.57
CA SER A 209 23.13 -24.99 -1.59
C SER A 209 22.58 -25.56 -2.89
N ARG A 210 21.76 -26.63 -2.82
CA ARG A 210 21.11 -27.22 -4.00
C ARG A 210 20.13 -26.25 -4.67
N ASN A 211 19.35 -25.51 -3.89
CA ASN A 211 18.35 -24.59 -4.42
C ASN A 211 19.00 -23.41 -5.16
N LEU A 212 20.01 -22.79 -4.57
CA LEU A 212 20.69 -21.61 -5.15
C LEU A 212 21.63 -21.97 -6.30
N SER A 213 22.16 -23.20 -6.33
CA SER A 213 23.00 -23.69 -7.43
C SER A 213 22.21 -24.04 -8.71
N ARG A 214 20.88 -24.14 -8.62
CA ARG A 214 20.04 -24.54 -9.75
C ARG A 214 19.89 -23.36 -10.71
N LYS A 215 20.57 -23.43 -11.86
CA LYS A 215 20.26 -22.56 -13.00
C LYS A 215 18.87 -22.93 -13.52
N THR A 216 17.90 -22.04 -13.35
CA THR A 216 16.59 -22.19 -13.96
C THR A 216 16.73 -21.91 -15.46
N ASP A 217 16.62 -22.96 -16.29
CA ASP A 217 16.42 -22.83 -17.73
C ASP A 217 15.04 -22.19 -17.97
N CYS A 218 14.99 -20.87 -17.92
CA CYS A 218 13.81 -20.10 -18.25
C CYS A 218 13.83 -19.83 -19.76
N GLY A 219 12.88 -20.43 -20.49
CA GLY A 219 12.65 -20.11 -21.89
C GLY A 219 12.45 -18.60 -22.10
N SER A 220 12.94 -18.11 -23.23
CA SER A 220 12.82 -16.76 -23.79
C SER A 220 11.76 -15.87 -23.12
N GLY A 221 12.17 -15.04 -22.16
CA GLY A 221 11.38 -13.91 -21.64
C GLY A 221 11.27 -13.76 -20.12
N SER A 222 11.61 -14.77 -19.30
CA SER A 222 11.53 -14.63 -17.83
C SER A 222 12.83 -14.11 -17.22
N VAL A 223 12.70 -13.15 -16.29
CA VAL A 223 13.80 -12.58 -15.51
C VAL A 223 14.60 -13.72 -14.84
N SER A 224 15.92 -13.71 -15.01
CA SER A 224 16.81 -14.71 -14.42
C SER A 224 16.74 -14.66 -12.89
N SER A 225 16.21 -15.73 -12.28
CA SER A 225 16.23 -15.92 -10.83
C SER A 225 17.57 -16.43 -10.33
N ALA A 226 18.58 -16.60 -11.20
CA ALA A 226 19.89 -17.05 -10.79
C ALA A 226 20.53 -16.04 -9.82
N VAL A 227 21.23 -16.58 -8.82
CA VAL A 227 22.00 -15.82 -7.83
C VAL A 227 23.43 -16.34 -7.81
N ASP A 228 24.38 -15.45 -7.51
CA ASP A 228 25.82 -15.76 -7.51
C ASP A 228 26.38 -15.69 -6.09
N VAL A 229 26.21 -16.78 -5.34
CA VAL A 229 26.66 -16.92 -3.96
C VAL A 229 27.40 -18.24 -3.75
N LEU A 230 28.25 -18.30 -2.73
CA LEU A 230 29.00 -19.49 -2.34
C LEU A 230 28.46 -20.03 -1.00
N ILE A 231 28.41 -21.35 -0.86
CA ILE A 231 27.99 -22.04 0.37
C ILE A 231 28.99 -23.18 0.61
N PRO A 232 29.57 -23.31 1.82
CA PRO A 232 30.54 -24.36 2.10
C PRO A 232 29.92 -25.76 1.97
N GLU A 233 30.70 -26.72 1.47
CA GLU A 233 30.28 -28.11 1.43
C GLU A 233 30.15 -28.69 2.85
N VAL A 234 29.07 -29.45 3.09
CA VAL A 234 28.90 -30.22 4.34
C VAL A 234 29.60 -31.56 4.22
N ILE A 235 30.69 -31.74 4.96
CA ILE A 235 31.53 -32.94 4.89
C ILE A 235 31.01 -34.03 5.84
N GLN A 236 30.74 -33.67 7.10
CA GLN A 236 30.24 -34.60 8.11
C GLN A 236 29.45 -33.87 9.19
N SER A 237 28.42 -34.51 9.74
CA SER A 237 27.62 -33.97 10.85
C SER A 237 27.26 -35.05 11.86
N THR A 238 27.14 -34.65 13.12
CA THR A 238 26.47 -35.35 14.22
C THR A 238 25.57 -34.37 14.94
N ASP A 239 24.94 -34.77 16.05
CA ASP A 239 24.12 -33.87 16.86
C ASP A 239 24.92 -32.68 17.41
N LYS A 240 26.22 -32.86 17.71
CA LYS A 240 27.08 -31.87 18.38
C LYS A 240 28.32 -31.42 17.59
N VAL A 241 28.67 -32.08 16.50
CA VAL A 241 29.84 -31.73 15.67
C VAL A 241 29.41 -31.54 14.22
N LEU A 242 29.79 -30.42 13.60
CA LEU A 242 29.57 -30.13 12.19
C LEU A 242 30.91 -29.78 11.51
N ILE A 243 31.27 -30.53 10.48
CA ILE A 243 32.48 -30.31 9.67
C ILE A 243 32.06 -29.78 8.30
N LEU A 244 32.51 -28.57 7.99
CA LEU A 244 32.26 -27.88 6.72
C LEU A 244 33.57 -27.59 6.01
N GLU A 245 33.51 -27.39 4.70
CA GLU A 245 34.60 -26.80 3.92
C GLU A 245 35.06 -25.47 4.53
N TYR A 246 36.38 -25.27 4.62
CA TYR A 246 36.95 -23.98 5.03
C TYR A 246 36.90 -22.97 3.88
N MET A 247 36.18 -21.87 4.08
CA MET A 247 36.09 -20.78 3.12
C MET A 247 37.01 -19.63 3.53
N ASP A 248 38.04 -19.34 2.72
CA ASP A 248 38.91 -18.18 2.95
C ASP A 248 38.25 -16.90 2.43
N GLY A 249 37.72 -16.08 3.34
CA GLY A 249 36.97 -14.88 2.98
C GLY A 249 37.11 -13.74 3.99
N ILE A 250 36.70 -12.55 3.56
CA ILE A 250 36.73 -11.30 4.33
C ILE A 250 35.41 -11.16 5.09
N ARG A 251 35.45 -10.78 6.37
CA ARG A 251 34.22 -10.55 7.16
C ARG A 251 33.53 -9.26 6.70
N LEU A 252 32.20 -9.23 6.70
CA LEU A 252 31.45 -8.04 6.30
C LEU A 252 31.68 -6.80 7.18
N ASN A 253 32.11 -6.98 8.43
CA ASN A 253 32.42 -5.87 9.33
C ASN A 253 33.85 -5.34 9.21
N ASP A 254 34.70 -5.98 8.40
CA ASP A 254 36.08 -5.56 8.15
C ASP A 254 36.14 -4.61 6.94
N ASN A 255 35.73 -3.36 7.16
CA ASN A 255 35.68 -2.35 6.11
C ASN A 255 37.04 -2.08 5.46
N ASP A 256 38.13 -2.13 6.23
CA ASP A 256 39.48 -1.86 5.75
C ASP A 256 39.91 -2.94 4.76
N SER A 257 39.66 -4.22 5.07
CA SER A 257 39.94 -5.32 4.14
C SER A 257 39.02 -5.27 2.92
N LEU A 258 37.73 -4.96 3.08
CA LEU A 258 36.82 -4.84 1.92
C LEU A 258 37.29 -3.75 0.94
N GLU A 259 37.79 -2.64 1.45
CA GLU A 259 38.33 -1.55 0.63
C GLU A 259 39.68 -1.92 0.00
N ALA A 260 40.57 -2.57 0.75
CA ALA A 260 41.86 -3.03 0.25
C ALA A 260 41.73 -4.03 -0.92
N TYR A 261 40.72 -4.89 -0.89
CA TYR A 261 40.41 -5.84 -1.96
C TYR A 261 39.53 -5.23 -3.07
N GLY A 262 39.09 -3.98 -2.95
CA GLY A 262 38.27 -3.31 -3.97
C GLY A 262 36.86 -3.87 -4.10
N VAL A 263 36.28 -4.37 -3.01
CA VAL A 263 34.94 -4.98 -3.00
C VAL A 263 33.87 -3.91 -3.24
N ASP A 264 33.02 -4.13 -4.23
CA ASP A 264 31.82 -3.33 -4.47
C ASP A 264 30.74 -3.69 -3.42
N LYS A 265 30.72 -2.93 -2.32
CA LYS A 265 29.79 -3.12 -1.20
C LYS A 265 28.32 -3.04 -1.65
N GLN A 266 28.01 -2.24 -2.67
CA GLN A 266 26.64 -2.10 -3.19
C GLN A 266 26.21 -3.41 -3.86
N LYS A 267 26.96 -3.89 -4.85
CA LYS A 267 26.65 -5.16 -5.54
C LYS A 267 26.62 -6.35 -4.60
N LEU A 268 27.51 -6.38 -3.61
CA LEU A 268 27.55 -7.45 -2.62
C LEU A 268 26.24 -7.56 -1.84
N VAL A 269 25.72 -6.43 -1.33
CA VAL A 269 24.46 -6.43 -0.57
C VAL A 269 23.26 -6.65 -1.49
N GLU A 270 23.31 -6.19 -2.74
CA GLU A 270 22.30 -6.50 -3.75
C GLU A 270 22.22 -8.02 -3.99
N GLU A 271 23.36 -8.70 -4.14
CA GLU A 271 23.41 -10.15 -4.37
C GLU A 271 22.96 -10.96 -3.14
N ILE A 272 23.34 -10.53 -1.93
CA ILE A 272 22.78 -11.09 -0.68
C ILE A 272 21.26 -10.94 -0.68
N THR A 273 20.74 -9.76 -1.04
CA THR A 273 19.30 -9.50 -1.08
C THR A 273 18.61 -10.40 -2.12
N ARG A 274 19.21 -10.60 -3.30
CA ARG A 274 18.71 -11.52 -4.33
C ARG A 274 18.67 -12.96 -3.83
N ALA A 275 19.70 -13.43 -3.13
CA ALA A 275 19.75 -14.78 -2.55
C ALA A 275 18.62 -15.02 -1.53
N TYR A 276 18.32 -14.03 -0.67
CA TYR A 276 17.18 -14.12 0.24
C TYR A 276 15.84 -14.01 -0.48
N ALA A 277 15.72 -13.19 -1.52
CA ALA A 277 14.52 -13.11 -2.35
C ALA A 277 14.22 -14.45 -3.04
N HIS A 278 15.26 -15.14 -3.54
CA HIS A 278 15.13 -16.48 -4.12
C HIS A 278 14.62 -17.49 -3.10
N GLN A 279 15.27 -17.56 -1.94
CA GLN A 279 14.88 -18.46 -0.86
C GLN A 279 13.41 -18.26 -0.42
N ILE A 280 12.96 -17.00 -0.31
CA ILE A 280 11.60 -16.66 0.13
C ILE A 280 10.57 -16.98 -0.97
N TYR A 281 10.76 -16.43 -2.17
CA TYR A 281 9.72 -16.41 -3.21
C TYR A 281 9.81 -17.60 -4.17
N ILE A 282 11.00 -18.10 -4.46
CA ILE A 282 11.18 -19.24 -5.36
C ILE A 282 11.06 -20.54 -4.57
N ASP A 283 11.92 -20.72 -3.56
CA ASP A 283 12.03 -21.99 -2.85
C ASP A 283 10.95 -22.16 -1.78
N GLY A 284 10.47 -21.06 -1.18
CA GLY A 284 9.63 -21.12 0.02
C GLY A 284 10.37 -21.75 1.21
N PHE A 285 11.70 -21.69 1.19
CA PHE A 285 12.59 -22.22 2.21
C PHE A 285 13.74 -21.23 2.40
N PHE A 286 13.72 -20.49 3.52
CA PHE A 286 14.59 -19.35 3.70
C PHE A 286 15.23 -19.28 5.08
N ASN A 287 16.45 -18.73 5.11
CA ASN A 287 17.15 -18.42 6.35
C ASN A 287 16.50 -17.22 7.06
N GLY A 288 16.25 -17.35 8.36
CA GLY A 288 15.64 -16.35 9.22
C GLY A 288 16.64 -15.37 9.85
N ASP A 289 17.94 -15.54 9.63
CA ASP A 289 18.99 -14.76 10.33
C ASP A 289 20.12 -14.24 9.41
N PRO A 290 19.87 -13.21 8.57
CA PRO A 290 20.91 -12.52 7.80
C PRO A 290 21.77 -11.59 8.68
N HIS A 291 22.37 -12.11 9.75
CA HIS A 291 23.31 -11.36 10.58
C HIS A 291 24.65 -11.18 9.85
N PRO A 292 25.34 -10.01 9.91
CA PRO A 292 26.61 -9.78 9.21
C PRO A 292 27.70 -10.82 9.50
N GLY A 293 27.69 -11.41 10.70
CA GLY A 293 28.62 -12.48 11.09
C GLY A 293 28.43 -13.82 10.35
N ASN A 294 27.29 -14.01 9.68
CA ASN A 294 26.95 -15.23 8.94
C ASN A 294 27.38 -15.14 7.46
N PHE A 295 28.13 -14.10 7.10
CA PHE A 295 28.59 -13.85 5.74
C PHE A 295 30.10 -13.62 5.69
N LEU A 296 30.74 -14.15 4.65
CA LEU A 296 32.07 -13.74 4.21
C LEU A 296 32.00 -13.22 2.78
N VAL A 297 33.08 -12.59 2.33
CA VAL A 297 33.29 -12.19 0.93
C VAL A 297 34.48 -12.94 0.37
N SER A 298 34.33 -13.55 -0.80
CA SER A 298 35.47 -14.21 -1.46
C SER A 298 36.56 -13.20 -1.80
N LYS A 299 37.82 -13.58 -1.56
CA LYS A 299 38.99 -12.74 -1.88
C LYS A 299 39.26 -12.67 -3.39
N GLU A 300 38.83 -13.66 -4.15
CA GLU A 300 39.00 -13.69 -5.60
C GLU A 300 37.86 -12.96 -6.34
N PRO A 301 38.18 -12.16 -7.38
CA PRO A 301 37.18 -11.60 -8.28
C PRO A 301 36.47 -12.66 -9.15
N PRO A 302 35.16 -12.51 -9.45
CA PRO A 302 34.27 -11.51 -8.88
C PRO A 302 34.01 -11.81 -7.40
N HIS A 303 34.16 -10.80 -6.52
CA HIS A 303 33.98 -10.96 -5.07
C HIS A 303 32.53 -11.35 -4.76
N LYS A 304 32.32 -12.59 -4.30
CA LYS A 304 31.00 -13.19 -4.07
C LYS A 304 30.66 -13.24 -2.58
N PRO A 305 29.37 -13.10 -2.22
CA PRO A 305 28.91 -13.45 -0.88
C PRO A 305 29.08 -14.94 -0.61
N ILE A 306 29.60 -15.28 0.56
CA ILE A 306 29.67 -16.63 1.11
C ILE A 306 28.68 -16.71 2.28
N LEU A 307 27.69 -17.60 2.21
CA LEU A 307 26.68 -17.81 3.25
C LEU A 307 27.10 -18.95 4.17
N LEU A 308 27.23 -18.70 5.47
CA LEU A 308 27.84 -19.66 6.40
C LEU A 308 26.84 -20.41 7.32
N ASP A 309 25.75 -19.77 7.73
CA ASP A 309 24.88 -20.28 8.79
C ASP A 309 23.44 -20.49 8.30
N PHE A 310 22.93 -21.71 8.48
CA PHE A 310 21.57 -22.13 8.16
C PHE A 310 20.88 -22.83 9.35
N GLY A 311 21.27 -22.48 10.59
CA GLY A 311 20.69 -23.01 11.82
C GLY A 311 19.23 -22.60 12.01
N LEU A 312 18.86 -21.40 11.56
CA LEU A 312 17.47 -20.91 11.59
C LEU A 312 16.89 -20.80 10.18
N THR A 313 16.35 -21.89 9.66
CA THR A 313 15.61 -21.86 8.37
C THR A 313 14.14 -22.15 8.57
N LYS A 314 13.31 -21.63 7.66
CA LYS A 314 11.87 -21.81 7.70
C LYS A 314 11.33 -22.21 6.35
N ARG A 315 10.45 -23.21 6.37
CA ARG A 315 9.63 -23.61 5.22
C ARG A 315 8.26 -22.96 5.32
N ILE A 316 7.83 -22.33 4.24
CA ILE A 316 6.48 -21.77 4.10
C ILE A 316 5.67 -22.51 3.06
N SER A 317 4.35 -22.55 3.25
CA SER A 317 3.44 -23.17 2.29
C SER A 317 3.38 -22.38 0.97
N LYS A 318 2.91 -23.02 -0.10
CA LYS A 318 2.68 -22.34 -1.39
C LYS A 318 1.72 -21.15 -1.23
N SER A 319 0.67 -21.29 -0.43
CA SER A 319 -0.30 -20.22 -0.17
C SER A 319 0.33 -19.04 0.57
N MET A 320 1.13 -19.30 1.61
CA MET A 320 1.85 -18.26 2.35
C MET A 320 2.85 -17.53 1.43
N LYS A 321 3.57 -18.28 0.58
CA LYS A 321 4.50 -17.72 -0.40
C LYS A 321 3.82 -16.78 -1.39
N GLN A 322 2.65 -17.17 -1.90
CA GLN A 322 1.82 -16.32 -2.77
C GLN A 322 1.29 -15.09 -2.02
N ALA A 323 0.81 -15.26 -0.79
CA ALA A 323 0.30 -14.15 0.01
C ALA A 323 1.40 -13.13 0.36
N LEU A 324 2.62 -13.60 0.68
CA LEU A 324 3.80 -12.73 0.88
C LEU A 324 4.18 -11.99 -0.40
N ALA A 325 4.20 -12.67 -1.56
CA ALA A 325 4.47 -12.03 -2.85
C ALA A 325 3.39 -10.99 -3.20
N LYS A 326 2.12 -11.32 -2.99
CA LYS A 326 0.99 -10.40 -3.18
C LYS A 326 1.10 -9.20 -2.25
N MET A 327 1.38 -9.40 -0.97
CA MET A 327 1.62 -8.32 -0.02
C MET A 327 2.75 -7.39 -0.49
N PHE A 328 3.89 -7.97 -0.88
CA PHE A 328 5.07 -7.23 -1.34
C PHE A 328 4.75 -6.35 -2.55
N LEU A 329 4.12 -6.93 -3.57
CA LEU A 329 3.83 -6.26 -4.83
C LEU A 329 2.68 -5.25 -4.69
N SER A 330 1.66 -5.57 -3.91
CA SER A 330 0.55 -4.64 -3.62
C SER A 330 1.05 -3.40 -2.91
N CYS A 331 2.02 -3.54 -1.99
CA CYS A 331 2.65 -2.38 -1.37
C CYS A 331 3.46 -1.55 -2.36
N ALA A 332 4.20 -2.21 -3.27
CA ALA A 332 4.99 -1.52 -4.29
C ALA A 332 4.14 -0.70 -5.26
N GLU A 333 2.90 -1.14 -5.55
CA GLU A 333 1.94 -0.45 -6.42
C GLU A 333 0.97 0.49 -5.67
N GLY A 334 1.08 0.60 -4.34
CA GLY A 334 0.12 1.35 -3.51
C GLY A 334 -1.29 0.74 -3.49
N ASP A 335 -1.48 -0.50 -3.95
CA ASP A 335 -2.76 -1.20 -3.98
C ASP A 335 -3.11 -1.72 -2.58
N HIS A 336 -3.75 -0.86 -1.79
CA HIS A 336 -4.10 -1.21 -0.41
C HIS A 336 -5.20 -2.27 -0.33
N VAL A 337 -6.01 -2.42 -1.36
CA VAL A 337 -7.09 -3.41 -1.36
C VAL A 337 -6.50 -4.81 -1.54
N ALA A 338 -5.61 -4.97 -2.51
CA ALA A 338 -4.86 -6.21 -2.68
C ALA A 338 -3.96 -6.50 -1.47
N LEU A 339 -3.40 -5.47 -0.82
CA LEU A 339 -2.64 -5.61 0.42
C LEU A 339 -3.49 -6.15 1.58
N LEU A 340 -4.70 -5.62 1.77
CA LEU A 340 -5.64 -6.12 2.78
C LEU A 340 -6.07 -7.56 2.50
N SER A 341 -6.29 -7.91 1.23
CA SER A 341 -6.53 -9.29 0.81
C SER A 341 -5.35 -10.21 1.16
N ALA A 342 -4.12 -9.77 0.86
CA ALA A 342 -2.91 -10.54 1.19
C ALA A 342 -2.77 -10.75 2.70
N PHE A 343 -3.06 -9.72 3.51
CA PHE A 343 -3.10 -9.84 4.96
C PHE A 343 -4.12 -10.87 5.43
N ALA A 344 -5.35 -10.84 4.89
CA ALA A 344 -6.36 -11.82 5.22
C ALA A 344 -5.95 -13.26 4.81
N GLU A 345 -5.33 -13.43 3.64
CA GLU A 345 -4.80 -14.72 3.16
C GLU A 345 -3.69 -15.28 4.05
N MET A 346 -2.87 -14.41 4.65
CA MET A 346 -1.87 -14.82 5.65
C MET A 346 -2.49 -15.16 7.02
N GLY A 347 -3.78 -14.87 7.23
CA GLY A 347 -4.47 -15.04 8.51
C GLY A 347 -4.37 -13.84 9.45
N LEU A 348 -3.90 -12.68 8.97
CA LEU A 348 -3.88 -11.43 9.72
C LEU A 348 -5.31 -10.89 9.82
N LYS A 349 -5.86 -10.86 11.03
CA LYS A 349 -7.11 -10.15 11.31
C LYS A 349 -6.77 -8.73 11.74
N LEU A 350 -6.91 -7.80 10.81
CA LEU A 350 -6.91 -6.36 11.13
C LEU A 350 -8.31 -6.00 11.63
N ARG A 351 -8.39 -5.15 12.65
CA ARG A 351 -9.67 -4.49 12.96
C ARG A 351 -10.00 -3.57 11.80
N VAL A 352 -11.05 -3.94 11.08
CA VAL A 352 -11.44 -3.49 9.72
C VAL A 352 -11.79 -1.99 9.65
N ASP A 353 -11.78 -1.29 10.77
CA ASP A 353 -12.32 0.05 10.95
C ASP A 353 -11.29 1.20 10.87
N MET A 354 -9.99 0.93 10.63
CA MET A 354 -8.94 1.99 10.60
C MET A 354 -7.85 1.81 9.53
N PRO A 355 -8.09 2.18 8.26
CA PRO A 355 -7.14 2.02 7.15
C PRO A 355 -5.84 2.84 7.27
N GLN A 356 -5.83 3.91 8.07
CA GLN A 356 -4.61 4.67 8.38
C GLN A 356 -3.56 3.83 9.13
N GLN A 357 -3.94 2.74 9.78
CA GLN A 357 -3.00 1.86 10.49
C GLN A 357 -2.40 0.80 9.57
N SER A 358 -3.17 0.32 8.58
CA SER A 358 -2.64 -0.49 7.47
C SER A 358 -1.60 0.29 6.66
N MET A 359 -1.77 1.61 6.52
CA MET A 359 -0.80 2.53 5.93
C MET A 359 0.51 2.61 6.72
N GLU A 360 0.45 2.74 8.04
CA GLU A 360 1.65 2.79 8.89
C GLU A 360 2.44 1.48 8.80
N ILE A 361 1.72 0.36 8.82
CA ILE A 361 2.26 -0.99 8.57
C ILE A 361 2.99 -1.00 7.22
N ALA A 362 2.32 -0.71 6.10
CA ALA A 362 2.93 -0.72 4.76
C ALA A 362 4.13 0.25 4.63
N THR A 363 3.98 1.48 5.13
CA THR A 363 4.99 2.54 5.07
C THR A 363 6.21 2.24 5.94
N VAL A 364 6.05 1.49 7.04
CA VAL A 364 7.17 1.02 7.87
C VAL A 364 7.80 -0.23 7.26
N PHE A 365 7.00 -1.12 6.67
CA PHE A 365 7.50 -2.38 6.12
C PHE A 365 8.40 -2.22 4.91
N PHE A 366 8.21 -1.20 4.05
CA PHE A 366 8.84 -1.18 2.72
C PHE A 366 9.59 0.11 2.37
N ARG A 367 10.05 0.90 3.36
CA ARG A 367 10.97 2.02 3.09
C ARG A 367 12.26 1.53 2.42
N GLN A 368 12.80 2.37 1.54
CA GLN A 368 14.19 2.24 1.05
C GLN A 368 15.15 2.22 2.25
N SER A 369 16.25 1.48 2.16
CA SER A 369 17.29 1.60 3.19
C SER A 369 17.88 3.00 3.13
N THR A 370 17.98 3.62 4.30
CA THR A 370 18.69 4.87 4.49
C THR A 370 19.97 4.62 5.25
N THR A 371 20.91 5.57 5.19
CA THR A 371 22.15 5.48 5.96
C THR A 371 21.85 5.41 7.47
N ALA A 372 22.81 4.96 8.28
CA ALA A 372 22.61 4.82 9.73
C ALA A 372 22.21 6.14 10.43
N SER A 373 22.64 7.28 9.89
CA SER A 373 22.28 8.63 10.38
C SER A 373 20.81 8.97 10.06
N GLU A 374 20.42 8.81 8.79
CA GLU A 374 19.06 9.04 8.31
C GLU A 374 18.05 8.05 8.90
N ALA A 375 18.45 6.80 9.19
CA ALA A 375 17.61 5.79 9.80
C ALA A 375 17.12 6.23 11.19
N LYS A 376 17.99 6.87 11.99
CA LYS A 376 17.62 7.42 13.30
C LYS A 376 16.62 8.56 13.18
N GLU A 377 16.82 9.46 12.21
CA GLU A 377 15.90 10.57 11.95
C GLU A 377 14.54 10.08 11.44
N ASN A 378 14.53 9.09 10.56
CA ASN A 378 13.31 8.47 10.03
C ASN A 378 12.49 7.76 11.12
N ILE A 379 13.15 7.04 12.04
CA ILE A 379 12.49 6.41 13.19
C ILE A 379 11.91 7.48 14.12
N LYS A 380 12.65 8.57 14.36
CA LYS A 380 12.18 9.69 15.16
C LYS A 380 10.95 10.36 14.52
N ALA A 381 11.00 10.66 13.23
CA ALA A 381 9.89 11.24 12.48
C ALA A 381 8.65 10.32 12.48
N LEU A 382 8.84 9.00 12.37
CA LEU A 382 7.78 8.01 12.49
C LEU A 382 7.13 7.99 13.88
N ASN A 383 7.96 8.01 14.94
CA ASN A 383 7.46 8.04 16.31
C ASN A 383 6.68 9.34 16.57
N ASP A 384 7.20 10.47 16.10
CA ASP A 384 6.52 11.78 16.20
C ASP A 384 5.19 11.76 15.42
N GLN A 385 5.17 11.19 14.21
CA GLN A 385 3.97 11.06 13.39
C GLN A 385 2.95 10.13 14.05
N ARG A 386 3.39 9.00 14.61
CA ARG A 386 2.55 8.06 15.35
C ARG A 386 1.95 8.71 16.60
N GLU A 387 2.73 9.49 17.33
CA GLU A 387 2.22 10.28 18.46
C GLU A 387 1.17 11.31 18.03
N ARG A 388 1.38 12.01 16.91
CA ARG A 388 0.38 12.95 16.35
C ARG A 388 -0.89 12.20 15.92
N ASN A 389 -0.75 11.08 15.22
CA ASN A 389 -1.88 10.27 14.77
C ASN A 389 -2.68 9.72 15.96
N ILE A 390 -2.01 9.25 17.03
CA ILE A 390 -2.65 8.79 18.27
C ILE A 390 -3.36 9.93 18.99
N LYS A 391 -2.78 11.14 19.04
CA LYS A 391 -3.43 12.34 19.61
C LYS A 391 -4.66 12.75 18.81
N ALA A 392 -4.56 12.78 17.48
CA ALA A 392 -5.69 13.08 16.60
C ALA A 392 -6.82 12.03 16.75
N LEU A 393 -6.44 10.76 16.93
CA LEU A 393 -7.38 9.67 17.25
C LEU A 393 -8.06 9.92 18.60
N GLN A 394 -7.32 10.26 19.65
CA GLN A 394 -7.85 10.59 20.98
C GLN A 394 -8.87 11.72 20.93
N GLU A 395 -8.57 12.77 20.16
CA GLU A 395 -9.44 13.92 19.98
C GLU A 395 -10.72 13.55 19.22
N LYS A 396 -10.61 12.74 18.15
CA LYS A 396 -11.76 12.32 17.33
C LYS A 396 -12.67 11.29 18.01
N THR A 397 -12.12 10.33 18.76
CA THR A 397 -12.90 9.21 19.33
C THR A 397 -13.33 9.40 20.79
N LYS A 398 -12.91 10.48 21.45
CA LYS A 398 -13.14 10.75 22.90
C LYS A 398 -12.70 9.59 23.82
N TRP A 399 -11.71 8.80 23.41
CA TRP A 399 -11.23 7.68 24.21
C TRP A 399 -10.39 8.14 25.40
N ASN A 400 -10.52 7.44 26.53
CA ASN A 400 -9.67 7.71 27.68
C ASN A 400 -8.24 7.18 27.46
N LYS A 401 -7.25 7.79 28.13
CA LYS A 401 -5.81 7.47 28.00
C LYS A 401 -5.48 5.97 28.22
N LYS A 402 -6.28 5.27 29.04
CA LYS A 402 -6.16 3.82 29.30
C LYS A 402 -6.73 2.93 28.19
N GLU A 403 -7.73 3.39 27.44
CA GLU A 403 -8.33 2.65 26.31
C GLU A 403 -7.40 2.71 25.09
N VAL A 404 -6.76 3.86 24.88
CA VAL A 404 -5.76 4.06 23.82
C VAL A 404 -4.47 3.27 24.10
N GLN A 405 -4.03 3.19 25.37
CA GLN A 405 -2.88 2.36 25.76
C GLN A 405 -3.13 0.85 25.65
N ARG A 406 -4.40 0.42 25.65
CA ARG A 406 -4.80 -0.99 25.47
C ARG A 406 -5.15 -1.34 24.03
N PHE A 407 -5.06 -0.36 23.13
CA PHE A 407 -5.40 -0.53 21.75
C PHE A 407 -4.22 -1.18 21.01
N ASN A 408 -4.33 -2.48 20.75
CA ASN A 408 -3.45 -3.17 19.81
C ASN A 408 -4.18 -3.24 18.45
N PRO A 409 -3.68 -2.57 17.39
CA PRO A 409 -4.34 -2.54 16.08
C PRO A 409 -4.29 -3.87 15.33
N VAL A 410 -3.44 -4.80 15.78
CA VAL A 410 -3.28 -6.13 15.20
C VAL A 410 -3.72 -7.16 16.22
N ASP A 411 -4.77 -7.92 15.90
CA ASP A 411 -5.29 -8.93 16.83
C ASP A 411 -4.33 -10.13 16.96
N ALA A 412 -3.57 -10.50 15.90
CA ALA A 412 -2.42 -11.40 15.92
C ALA A 412 -1.65 -11.38 14.58
N PHE A 413 -0.31 -11.32 14.60
CA PHE A 413 0.52 -11.56 13.41
C PHE A 413 0.75 -13.07 13.21
N PRO A 414 0.65 -13.61 11.97
CA PRO A 414 1.04 -14.98 11.68
C PRO A 414 2.53 -15.20 11.99
N GLY A 415 2.89 -16.28 12.69
CA GLY A 415 4.28 -16.55 13.10
C GLY A 415 5.29 -16.57 11.94
N ASP A 416 4.86 -17.00 10.75
CA ASP A 416 5.70 -17.03 9.54
C ASP A 416 6.00 -15.62 9.00
N ALA A 417 5.05 -14.70 9.11
CA ALA A 417 5.25 -13.30 8.73
C ALA A 417 6.27 -12.61 9.64
N ILE A 418 6.37 -13.01 10.92
CA ILE A 418 7.35 -12.45 11.87
C ILE A 418 8.79 -12.70 11.41
N ILE A 419 9.08 -13.90 10.92
CA ILE A 419 10.42 -14.24 10.47
C ILE A 419 10.75 -13.55 9.14
N PHE A 420 9.78 -13.43 8.22
CA PHE A 420 9.94 -12.59 7.03
C PHE A 420 10.25 -11.12 7.39
N MET A 421 9.51 -10.54 8.34
CA MET A 421 9.74 -9.17 8.84
C MET A 421 11.12 -9.02 9.46
N ARG A 422 11.58 -10.02 10.22
CA ARG A 422 12.93 -10.06 10.79
C ARG A 422 14.00 -10.02 9.71
N VAL A 423 13.88 -10.87 8.68
CA VAL A 423 14.84 -10.94 7.57
C VAL A 423 14.99 -9.59 6.89
N LEU A 424 13.88 -8.93 6.53
CA LEU A 424 13.92 -7.61 5.89
C LEU A 424 14.60 -6.54 6.78
N ASN A 425 14.33 -6.55 8.09
CA ASN A 425 14.93 -5.59 9.02
C ASN A 425 16.43 -5.83 9.22
N LEU A 426 16.86 -7.09 9.28
CA LEU A 426 18.27 -7.43 9.41
C LEU A 426 19.06 -7.12 8.14
N LEU A 427 18.49 -7.37 6.95
CA LEU A 427 19.07 -6.94 5.69
C LEU A 427 19.25 -5.41 5.65
N ARG A 428 18.23 -4.65 6.07
CA ARG A 428 18.35 -3.18 6.20
C ARG A 428 19.44 -2.76 7.18
N GLY A 429 19.54 -3.45 8.32
CA GLY A 429 20.61 -3.25 9.29
C GLY A 429 22.00 -3.45 8.65
N LEU A 430 22.14 -4.49 7.83
CA LEU A 430 23.35 -4.78 7.06
C LEU A 430 23.66 -3.65 6.05
N SER A 431 22.67 -3.16 5.31
CA SER A 431 22.86 -2.01 4.41
C SER A 431 23.35 -0.77 5.16
N ALA A 432 22.76 -0.49 6.31
CA ALA A 432 23.13 0.65 7.14
C ALA A 432 24.55 0.52 7.69
N SER A 433 24.99 -0.67 8.12
CA SER A 433 26.36 -0.89 8.60
C SER A 433 27.42 -0.77 7.51
N LEU A 434 27.08 -1.16 6.27
CA LEU A 434 27.96 -1.05 5.11
C LEU A 434 27.86 0.30 4.39
N SER A 435 26.99 1.21 4.87
CA SER A 435 26.74 2.53 4.28
C SER A 435 26.30 2.48 2.81
N VAL A 436 25.49 1.49 2.45
CA VAL A 436 24.96 1.29 1.09
C VAL A 436 23.46 1.61 1.02
N ARG A 437 22.98 2.03 -0.16
CA ARG A 437 21.57 2.34 -0.40
C ARG A 437 20.96 1.29 -1.32
N ILE A 438 20.18 0.39 -0.74
CA ILE A 438 19.54 -0.72 -1.42
C ILE A 438 18.05 -0.42 -1.65
N ALA A 439 17.65 -0.52 -2.91
CA ALA A 439 16.26 -0.51 -3.32
C ALA A 439 15.68 -1.94 -3.23
N TYR A 440 15.42 -2.41 -2.00
CA TYR A 440 14.88 -3.75 -1.73
C TYR A 440 13.66 -4.11 -2.59
N LEU A 441 12.77 -3.13 -2.81
CA LEU A 441 11.59 -3.28 -3.66
C LEU A 441 11.96 -3.71 -5.08
N ASP A 442 12.94 -3.05 -5.69
CA ASP A 442 13.32 -3.29 -7.07
C ASP A 442 14.03 -4.63 -7.24
N ILE A 443 14.86 -5.01 -6.27
CA ILE A 443 15.63 -6.26 -6.29
C ILE A 443 14.73 -7.46 -6.10
N MET A 444 13.79 -7.40 -5.14
CA MET A 444 12.96 -8.54 -4.79
C MET A 444 11.70 -8.65 -5.68
N ARG A 445 11.26 -7.57 -6.34
CA ARG A 445 10.06 -7.53 -7.20
C ARG A 445 10.04 -8.66 -8.24
N PRO A 446 11.10 -8.92 -9.03
CA PRO A 446 11.05 -9.98 -10.04
C PRO A 446 10.82 -11.38 -9.45
N PHE A 447 11.37 -11.65 -8.26
CA PHE A 447 11.18 -12.92 -7.56
C PHE A 447 9.74 -13.05 -7.06
N ALA A 448 9.19 -11.99 -6.47
CA ALA A 448 7.79 -11.95 -6.05
C ALA A 448 6.84 -12.08 -7.26
N GLU A 449 7.12 -11.37 -8.36
CA GLU A 449 6.34 -11.45 -9.60
C GLU A 449 6.36 -12.87 -10.15
N SER A 450 7.51 -13.53 -10.24
CA SER A 450 7.60 -14.92 -10.73
C SER A 450 6.73 -15.91 -9.92
N THR A 451 6.57 -15.65 -8.62
CA THR A 451 5.72 -16.46 -7.73
C THR A 451 4.24 -16.34 -8.07
N LEU A 452 3.80 -15.13 -8.42
CA LEU A 452 2.41 -14.84 -8.79
C LEU A 452 2.15 -15.17 -10.26
N LEU A 453 3.03 -14.73 -11.18
CA LEU A 453 2.93 -14.92 -12.63
C LEU A 453 3.00 -16.41 -13.03
N GLY A 454 3.74 -17.24 -12.30
CA GLY A 454 3.71 -18.69 -12.50
C GLY A 454 2.33 -19.34 -12.29
N ASN A 455 1.38 -18.63 -11.65
CA ASN A 455 -0.02 -19.05 -11.50
C ASN A 455 -1.00 -18.12 -12.26
N LEU A 456 -0.74 -16.81 -12.35
CA LEU A 456 -1.59 -15.84 -13.08
C LEU A 456 -1.47 -15.97 -14.61
N MET A 457 -0.29 -16.27 -15.15
CA MET A 457 -0.08 -16.47 -16.60
C MET A 457 -0.32 -17.93 -17.04
N ARG A 458 -0.33 -18.89 -16.11
CA ARG A 458 -0.76 -20.28 -16.41
C ARG A 458 -2.28 -20.44 -16.42
N GLY A 459 -3.01 -19.46 -15.88
CA GLY A 459 -4.39 -19.24 -16.24
C GLY A 459 -4.47 -18.23 -17.36
N HIS A 460 -4.40 -18.68 -18.62
CA HIS A 460 -5.51 -18.25 -19.47
C HIS A 460 -6.75 -18.64 -18.67
N ILE A 461 -7.36 -17.68 -17.96
CA ILE A 461 -8.77 -17.82 -17.61
C ILE A 461 -9.39 -18.23 -18.94
N PRO A 462 -9.99 -19.43 -19.08
CA PRO A 462 -10.57 -19.81 -20.36
C PRO A 462 -11.43 -18.63 -20.81
N ASN A 463 -11.17 -18.09 -22.01
CA ASN A 463 -11.62 -16.77 -22.47
C ASN A 463 -13.10 -16.45 -22.11
N SER A 464 -13.94 -17.47 -21.99
CA SER A 464 -15.32 -17.41 -21.52
C SER A 464 -15.55 -16.88 -20.09
N GLN A 465 -14.58 -16.92 -19.16
CA GLN A 465 -14.72 -16.40 -17.79
C GLN A 465 -14.10 -15.01 -17.58
N TRP A 466 -13.45 -14.45 -18.60
CA TRP A 466 -12.80 -13.14 -18.52
C TRP A 466 -13.80 -11.98 -18.72
N ILE A 467 -14.89 -12.23 -19.46
CA ILE A 467 -16.02 -11.31 -19.61
C ILE A 467 -17.07 -11.65 -18.56
N TYR A 468 -17.68 -10.61 -17.99
CA TYR A 468 -18.82 -10.75 -17.08
C TYR A 468 -19.99 -11.44 -17.79
N ASP A 469 -20.43 -12.56 -17.21
CA ASP A 469 -21.52 -13.36 -17.77
C ASP A 469 -22.87 -12.71 -17.48
N SER A 470 -23.45 -12.10 -18.52
CA SER A 470 -24.79 -11.52 -18.50
C SER A 470 -25.46 -11.57 -19.87
N PRO A 471 -26.79 -11.51 -19.96
CA PRO A 471 -27.48 -11.34 -21.24
C PRO A 471 -27.04 -10.06 -21.94
N THR A 472 -26.84 -10.13 -23.26
CA THR A 472 -26.49 -8.97 -24.08
C THR A 472 -27.72 -8.10 -24.34
N ASN A 473 -27.57 -6.78 -24.25
CA ASN A 473 -28.64 -5.81 -24.51
C ASN A 473 -28.84 -5.54 -26.00
N SER A 474 -27.83 -5.81 -26.85
CA SER A 474 -27.90 -5.61 -28.29
C SER A 474 -26.91 -6.49 -29.07
N ASP A 475 -27.08 -6.54 -30.40
CA ASP A 475 -26.11 -7.18 -31.31
C ASP A 475 -24.74 -6.51 -31.24
N VAL A 476 -24.69 -5.19 -31.07
CA VAL A 476 -23.43 -4.44 -30.94
C VAL A 476 -22.69 -4.82 -29.67
N GLU A 477 -23.40 -5.05 -28.57
CA GLU A 477 -22.78 -5.57 -27.34
C GLU A 477 -22.18 -6.96 -27.55
N SER A 478 -22.88 -7.85 -28.24
CA SER A 478 -22.38 -9.19 -28.56
C SER A 478 -21.08 -9.14 -29.37
N LYS A 479 -21.03 -8.28 -30.40
CA LYS A 479 -19.82 -8.08 -31.20
C LYS A 479 -18.70 -7.41 -30.40
N LEU A 480 -19.02 -6.43 -29.54
CA LEU A 480 -18.06 -5.77 -28.67
C LEU A 480 -17.42 -6.76 -27.70
N ARG A 481 -18.19 -7.66 -27.09
CA ARG A 481 -17.65 -8.70 -26.20
C ARG A 481 -16.62 -9.58 -26.94
N ASN A 482 -16.89 -9.97 -28.18
CA ASN A 482 -15.91 -10.69 -29.00
C ASN A 482 -14.66 -9.85 -29.27
N TYR A 483 -14.82 -8.57 -29.60
CA TYR A 483 -13.70 -7.66 -29.83
C TYR A 483 -12.84 -7.44 -28.58
N LEU A 484 -13.46 -7.39 -27.38
CA LEU A 484 -12.71 -7.34 -26.12
C LEU A 484 -11.84 -8.60 -25.94
N LEU A 485 -12.36 -9.79 -26.28
CA LEU A 485 -11.59 -11.04 -26.24
C LEU A 485 -10.40 -11.02 -27.22
N GLU A 486 -10.59 -10.43 -28.41
CA GLU A 486 -9.51 -10.26 -29.39
C GLU A 486 -8.43 -9.27 -28.94
N LEU A 487 -8.81 -8.19 -28.26
CA LEU A 487 -7.84 -7.25 -27.68
C LEU A 487 -6.99 -7.91 -26.59
N GLY A 488 -7.56 -8.85 -25.84
CA GLY A 488 -6.87 -9.72 -24.88
C GLY A 488 -6.40 -9.01 -23.60
N SER A 489 -5.97 -9.83 -22.63
CA SER A 489 -5.50 -9.38 -21.32
C SER A 489 -4.22 -8.55 -21.36
N ASP A 490 -3.43 -8.66 -22.44
CA ASP A 490 -2.18 -7.92 -22.57
C ASP A 490 -2.45 -6.42 -22.74
N LYS A 491 -3.53 -6.05 -23.44
CA LYS A 491 -3.95 -4.65 -23.61
C LYS A 491 -4.93 -4.18 -22.54
N ILE A 492 -5.71 -5.10 -21.97
CA ILE A 492 -6.80 -4.79 -21.03
C ILE A 492 -6.54 -5.50 -19.71
N LEU A 493 -6.26 -4.74 -18.65
CA LEU A 493 -6.24 -5.28 -17.28
C LEU A 493 -7.66 -5.49 -16.77
N GLY A 494 -8.48 -4.44 -16.79
CA GLY A 494 -9.88 -4.42 -16.41
C GLY A 494 -10.60 -3.27 -17.09
N ILE A 495 -11.83 -3.52 -17.53
CA ILE A 495 -12.62 -2.58 -18.33
C ILE A 495 -14.11 -2.70 -18.04
N GLN A 496 -14.83 -1.59 -18.12
CA GLN A 496 -16.28 -1.58 -18.31
C GLN A 496 -16.63 -0.71 -19.51
N VAL A 497 -17.67 -1.10 -20.24
CA VAL A 497 -18.24 -0.31 -21.33
C VAL A 497 -19.75 -0.25 -21.14
N CYS A 498 -20.29 0.96 -21.10
CA CYS A 498 -21.73 1.19 -21.08
C CYS A 498 -22.10 2.22 -22.14
N ALA A 499 -23.15 1.95 -22.91
CA ALA A 499 -23.63 2.88 -23.93
C ALA A 499 -25.15 2.98 -23.95
N TYR A 500 -25.63 4.20 -24.22
CA TYR A 500 -27.02 4.56 -24.40
C TYR A 500 -27.25 5.00 -25.85
N LYS A 501 -28.36 4.56 -26.42
CA LYS A 501 -28.86 5.02 -27.71
C LYS A 501 -30.36 5.23 -27.60
N ASP A 502 -30.83 6.40 -28.00
CA ASP A 502 -32.24 6.78 -27.93
C ASP A 502 -32.83 6.62 -26.52
N GLY A 503 -32.04 6.96 -25.50
CA GLY A 503 -32.37 6.82 -24.08
C GLY A 503 -32.34 5.39 -23.52
N LYS A 504 -32.10 4.36 -24.34
CA LYS A 504 -32.04 2.95 -23.91
C LYS A 504 -30.60 2.48 -23.74
N VAL A 505 -30.36 1.65 -22.74
CA VAL A 505 -29.08 0.94 -22.58
C VAL A 505 -28.94 -0.09 -23.69
N ILE A 506 -27.88 0.02 -24.48
CA ILE A 506 -27.58 -0.92 -25.57
C ILE A 506 -26.31 -1.74 -25.33
N ILE A 507 -25.46 -1.30 -24.40
CA ILE A 507 -24.24 -1.99 -23.99
C ILE A 507 -24.12 -1.83 -22.48
N ASP A 508 -23.92 -2.93 -21.76
CA ASP A 508 -23.55 -2.95 -20.33
C ASP A 508 -22.68 -4.18 -20.05
N THR A 509 -21.36 -4.02 -20.25
CA THR A 509 -20.41 -5.12 -20.16
C THR A 509 -19.18 -4.75 -19.35
N ALA A 510 -18.58 -5.77 -18.74
CA ALA A 510 -17.37 -5.67 -17.94
C ALA A 510 -16.45 -6.85 -18.27
N ALA A 511 -15.14 -6.63 -18.21
CA ALA A 511 -14.16 -7.68 -18.43
C ALA A 511 -12.86 -7.42 -17.64
N GLY A 512 -12.13 -8.50 -17.37
CA GLY A 512 -10.82 -8.45 -16.71
C GLY A 512 -10.89 -8.36 -15.19
N MET A 513 -9.84 -7.79 -14.59
CA MET A 513 -9.50 -7.90 -13.18
C MET A 513 -9.41 -6.54 -12.51
N LEU A 514 -9.72 -6.48 -11.20
CA LEU A 514 -9.67 -5.22 -10.44
C LEU A 514 -8.25 -4.62 -10.35
N GLY A 515 -7.19 -5.43 -10.43
CA GLY A 515 -5.81 -4.94 -10.37
C GLY A 515 -4.80 -5.98 -10.84
N LYS A 516 -3.55 -5.56 -11.10
CA LYS A 516 -2.48 -6.45 -11.59
C LYS A 516 -2.22 -7.65 -10.66
N TYR A 517 -2.38 -7.45 -9.35
CA TYR A 517 -2.20 -8.48 -8.32
C TYR A 517 -3.49 -8.77 -7.53
N ASP A 518 -4.62 -8.24 -8.00
CA ASP A 518 -5.93 -8.52 -7.43
C ASP A 518 -6.69 -9.49 -8.35
N PRO A 519 -6.84 -10.76 -7.97
CA PRO A 519 -7.45 -11.79 -8.80
C PRO A 519 -8.98 -11.69 -8.88
N ARG A 520 -9.60 -10.64 -8.32
CA ARG A 520 -11.05 -10.49 -8.36
C ARG A 520 -11.50 -9.91 -9.70
N PRO A 521 -12.56 -10.47 -10.32
CA PRO A 521 -13.04 -10.01 -11.62
C PRO A 521 -13.72 -8.65 -11.51
N VAL A 522 -13.59 -7.84 -12.55
CA VAL A 522 -14.36 -6.61 -12.73
C VAL A 522 -15.84 -6.97 -12.84
N GLN A 523 -16.67 -6.27 -12.08
CA GLN A 523 -18.12 -6.35 -12.10
C GLN A 523 -18.70 -5.06 -12.71
N PRO A 524 -19.96 -5.04 -13.20
CA PRO A 524 -20.61 -3.82 -13.70
C PRO A 524 -20.66 -2.65 -12.68
N ASP A 525 -20.62 -2.94 -11.38
CA ASP A 525 -20.62 -1.98 -10.26
C ASP A 525 -19.23 -1.66 -9.68
N SER A 526 -18.17 -2.17 -10.32
CA SER A 526 -16.79 -1.86 -9.94
C SER A 526 -16.48 -0.38 -10.17
N LEU A 527 -15.66 0.19 -9.29
CA LEU A 527 -15.35 1.61 -9.24
C LEU A 527 -13.96 1.87 -9.79
N PHE A 528 -13.89 2.57 -10.93
CA PHE A 528 -12.64 2.89 -11.59
C PHE A 528 -12.21 4.32 -11.28
N PRO A 529 -10.91 4.58 -11.08
CA PRO A 529 -10.38 5.95 -11.06
C PRO A 529 -10.45 6.55 -12.47
N VAL A 530 -11.29 7.58 -12.67
CA VAL A 530 -11.57 8.13 -14.02
C VAL A 530 -10.81 9.42 -14.36
N PHE A 531 -9.99 9.95 -13.45
CA PHE A 531 -9.15 11.14 -13.67
C PHE A 531 -9.95 12.34 -14.22
N SER A 532 -9.52 12.95 -15.34
CA SER A 532 -10.11 14.16 -15.92
C SER A 532 -11.59 14.04 -16.27
N VAL A 533 -12.11 12.82 -16.45
CA VAL A 533 -13.55 12.61 -16.65
C VAL A 533 -14.37 13.24 -15.51
N THR A 534 -13.81 13.31 -14.30
CA THR A 534 -14.40 13.99 -13.13
C THR A 534 -14.71 15.47 -13.38
N LYS A 535 -13.97 16.15 -14.28
CA LYS A 535 -14.20 17.56 -14.63
C LYS A 535 -15.56 17.76 -15.29
N GLY A 536 -16.01 16.81 -16.11
CA GLY A 536 -17.35 16.87 -16.72
C GLY A 536 -18.45 16.87 -15.66
N ILE A 537 -18.35 15.97 -14.67
CA ILE A 537 -19.28 15.90 -13.54
C ILE A 537 -19.27 17.21 -12.75
N THR A 538 -18.08 17.73 -12.42
CA THR A 538 -17.91 18.99 -11.70
C THR A 538 -18.46 20.18 -12.48
N ALA A 539 -18.25 20.24 -13.79
CA ALA A 539 -18.83 21.25 -14.66
C ALA A 539 -20.36 21.18 -14.63
N GLY A 540 -20.95 19.98 -14.71
CA GLY A 540 -22.39 19.79 -14.60
C GLY A 540 -22.99 20.35 -13.30
N MET A 541 -22.26 20.28 -12.19
CA MET A 541 -22.68 20.89 -10.92
C MET A 541 -22.68 22.43 -10.98
N VAL A 542 -21.67 23.04 -11.63
CA VAL A 542 -21.65 24.49 -11.86
C VAL A 542 -22.84 24.91 -12.72
N HIS A 543 -23.10 24.18 -13.82
CA HIS A 543 -24.25 24.39 -14.69
C HIS A 543 -25.58 24.26 -13.95
N TRP A 544 -25.70 23.28 -13.04
CA TRP A 544 -26.89 23.10 -12.20
C TRP A 544 -27.12 24.28 -11.26
N LEU A 545 -26.06 24.82 -10.65
CA LEU A 545 -26.17 26.02 -9.82
C LEU A 545 -26.57 27.26 -10.63
N VAL A 546 -26.07 27.40 -11.86
CA VAL A 546 -26.49 28.48 -12.76
C VAL A 546 -27.98 28.34 -13.13
N ASP A 547 -28.43 27.12 -13.45
CA ASP A 547 -29.83 26.81 -13.73
C ASP A 547 -30.76 27.13 -12.55
N LYS A 548 -30.29 26.89 -11.30
CA LYS A 548 -31.00 27.27 -10.07
C LYS A 548 -30.91 28.77 -9.72
N GLY A 549 -30.24 29.58 -10.55
CA GLY A 549 -30.04 31.02 -10.30
C GLY A 549 -29.14 31.32 -9.10
N LYS A 550 -28.32 30.36 -8.67
CA LYS A 550 -27.35 30.51 -7.57
C LYS A 550 -25.98 31.02 -8.03
N LEU A 551 -25.71 30.91 -9.34
CA LEU A 551 -24.49 31.36 -9.99
C LEU A 551 -24.83 32.01 -11.33
N LYS A 552 -23.93 32.84 -11.84
CA LYS A 552 -23.94 33.29 -13.24
C LYS A 552 -22.59 33.08 -13.89
N TYR A 553 -22.56 32.78 -15.18
CA TYR A 553 -21.30 32.55 -15.89
C TYR A 553 -20.42 33.80 -15.97
N ASP A 554 -21.03 34.98 -16.09
CA ASP A 554 -20.34 36.27 -16.25
C ASP A 554 -20.00 36.96 -14.92
N GLU A 555 -20.43 36.39 -13.80
CA GLU A 555 -20.14 36.87 -12.46
C GLU A 555 -18.66 36.68 -12.11
N THR A 556 -18.08 37.68 -11.47
CA THR A 556 -16.70 37.61 -10.98
C THR A 556 -16.63 36.68 -9.78
N VAL A 557 -15.63 35.80 -9.77
CA VAL A 557 -15.44 34.81 -8.71
C VAL A 557 -15.21 35.48 -7.36
N ALA A 558 -14.60 36.68 -7.34
CA ALA A 558 -14.42 37.47 -6.13
C ALA A 558 -15.73 37.87 -5.43
N ASN A 559 -16.86 37.96 -6.16
CA ASN A 559 -18.16 38.25 -5.53
C ASN A 559 -18.72 37.03 -4.77
N ILE A 560 -18.39 35.83 -5.25
CA ILE A 560 -18.85 34.56 -4.69
C ILE A 560 -17.90 34.09 -3.57
N TRP A 561 -16.60 34.20 -3.84
CA TRP A 561 -15.50 33.79 -2.97
C TRP A 561 -14.55 34.99 -2.73
N PRO A 562 -14.84 35.86 -1.73
CA PRO A 562 -14.10 37.11 -1.55
C PRO A 562 -12.58 36.97 -1.41
N ASN A 563 -12.12 35.95 -0.67
CA ASN A 563 -10.69 35.71 -0.46
C ASN A 563 -9.94 35.35 -1.76
N PHE A 564 -10.65 34.90 -2.81
CA PHE A 564 -10.07 34.60 -4.11
C PHE A 564 -9.67 35.86 -4.89
N GLY A 565 -10.33 37.01 -4.67
CA GLY A 565 -10.13 38.23 -5.48
C GLY A 565 -8.78 38.94 -5.33
N THR A 566 -7.78 38.32 -4.72
CA THR A 566 -6.43 38.88 -4.50
C THR A 566 -5.49 38.57 -5.68
N ASN A 567 -4.34 39.23 -5.76
CA ASN A 567 -3.26 38.89 -6.72
C ASN A 567 -3.70 38.87 -8.20
N ARG A 568 -4.36 39.93 -8.67
CA ARG A 568 -4.81 40.10 -10.08
C ARG A 568 -5.90 39.11 -10.52
N LYS A 569 -6.71 38.62 -9.57
CA LYS A 569 -7.81 37.66 -9.81
C LYS A 569 -9.19 38.29 -9.79
N GLU A 570 -9.30 39.60 -9.58
CA GLU A 570 -10.54 40.37 -9.51
C GLU A 570 -11.38 40.33 -10.80
N LEU A 571 -10.73 40.13 -11.95
CA LEU A 571 -11.38 40.03 -13.26
C LEU A 571 -11.76 38.59 -13.66
N ILE A 572 -11.39 37.58 -12.85
CA ILE A 572 -11.70 36.19 -13.15
C ILE A 572 -13.19 35.94 -12.97
N LYS A 573 -13.86 35.48 -14.03
CA LYS A 573 -15.27 35.10 -14.05
C LYS A 573 -15.45 33.60 -13.98
N VAL A 574 -16.66 33.14 -13.62
CA VAL A 574 -16.98 31.71 -13.51
C VAL A 574 -16.70 30.95 -14.82
N HIS A 575 -17.05 31.51 -15.98
CA HIS A 575 -16.78 30.85 -17.26
C HIS A 575 -15.29 30.67 -17.57
N HIS A 576 -14.39 31.51 -17.04
CA HIS A 576 -12.95 31.34 -17.21
C HIS A 576 -12.42 30.05 -16.57
N PHE A 577 -13.10 29.52 -15.55
CA PHE A 577 -12.77 28.20 -14.99
C PHE A 577 -13.24 27.09 -15.91
N LEU A 578 -14.49 27.18 -16.37
CA LEU A 578 -15.13 26.17 -17.22
C LEU A 578 -14.43 26.00 -18.58
N ASN A 579 -13.95 27.09 -19.17
CA ASN A 579 -13.32 27.09 -20.50
C ASN A 579 -11.78 27.03 -20.45
N HIS A 580 -11.18 26.85 -19.27
CA HIS A 580 -9.73 26.80 -19.05
C HIS A 580 -8.94 28.09 -19.37
N THR A 581 -9.53 29.29 -19.24
CA THR A 581 -8.86 30.57 -19.53
C THR A 581 -8.53 31.42 -18.29
N SER A 582 -8.57 30.86 -17.08
CA SER A 582 -8.35 31.65 -15.84
C SER A 582 -6.90 32.07 -15.59
N GLY A 583 -5.93 31.47 -16.29
CA GLY A 583 -4.50 31.64 -16.05
C GLY A 583 -3.93 30.85 -14.87
N LEU A 584 -4.76 30.09 -14.13
CA LEU A 584 -4.36 29.31 -12.94
C LEU A 584 -4.13 27.82 -13.22
N HIS A 585 -3.79 27.48 -14.46
CA HIS A 585 -3.63 26.10 -14.92
C HIS A 585 -2.56 25.29 -14.15
N ASN A 586 -1.50 25.93 -13.67
CA ASN A 586 -0.44 25.31 -12.85
C ASN A 586 -0.49 25.70 -11.36
N ALA A 587 -1.59 26.27 -10.86
CA ALA A 587 -1.69 26.73 -9.46
C ALA A 587 -1.37 25.65 -8.40
N MET A 588 -1.45 24.37 -8.77
CA MET A 588 -1.11 23.22 -7.91
C MET A 588 0.19 22.50 -8.29
N GLY A 589 0.90 22.94 -9.33
CA GLY A 589 1.99 22.19 -9.94
C GLY A 589 3.21 22.02 -9.04
N ASP A 590 3.66 23.10 -8.39
CA ASP A 590 4.85 23.05 -7.54
C ASP A 590 4.54 22.49 -6.15
N VAL A 591 3.37 22.79 -5.61
CA VAL A 591 2.90 22.30 -4.31
C VAL A 591 2.81 20.77 -4.28
N VAL A 592 2.35 20.15 -5.37
CA VAL A 592 2.26 18.68 -5.48
C VAL A 592 3.64 18.02 -5.61
N LYS A 593 4.65 18.71 -6.14
CA LYS A 593 6.02 18.19 -6.19
C LYS A 593 6.63 18.13 -4.79
N ASP A 594 6.35 19.13 -3.96
CA ASP A 594 6.95 19.27 -2.62
C ASP A 594 6.21 18.43 -1.56
N ASP A 595 4.87 18.46 -1.55
CA ASP A 595 4.04 17.65 -0.66
C ASP A 595 2.78 17.11 -1.39
N PRO A 596 2.88 15.90 -1.98
CA PRO A 596 1.76 15.27 -2.66
C PRO A 596 0.54 15.00 -1.76
N LEU A 597 0.73 14.88 -0.44
CA LEU A 597 -0.37 14.60 0.49
C LEU A 597 -1.21 15.83 0.81
N LEU A 598 -0.73 17.04 0.50
CA LEU A 598 -1.52 18.26 0.64
C LEU A 598 -2.80 18.21 -0.20
N LEU A 599 -2.80 17.44 -1.30
CA LEU A 599 -4.00 17.18 -2.11
C LEU A 599 -5.15 16.55 -1.32
N CYS A 600 -4.87 15.96 -0.15
CA CYS A 600 -5.88 15.40 0.74
C CYS A 600 -6.55 16.47 1.63
N ASP A 601 -5.96 17.65 1.76
CA ASP A 601 -6.50 18.76 2.55
C ASP A 601 -7.24 19.75 1.65
N TRP A 602 -8.57 19.64 1.66
CA TRP A 602 -9.45 20.47 0.85
C TRP A 602 -9.29 21.97 1.14
N GLU A 603 -9.31 22.35 2.42
CA GLU A 603 -9.32 23.75 2.84
C GLU A 603 -7.96 24.40 2.58
N GLU A 604 -6.85 23.71 2.89
CA GLU A 604 -5.52 24.25 2.61
C GLU A 604 -5.28 24.38 1.11
N THR A 605 -5.78 23.43 0.30
CA THR A 605 -5.66 23.54 -1.16
C THR A 605 -6.44 24.73 -1.73
N LEU A 606 -7.66 24.98 -1.23
CA LEU A 606 -8.42 26.18 -1.60
C LEU A 606 -7.67 27.46 -1.20
N ASN A 607 -7.07 27.50 -0.01
CA ASN A 607 -6.27 28.64 0.44
C ASN A 607 -5.04 28.87 -0.45
N GLN A 608 -4.36 27.81 -0.88
CA GLN A 608 -3.21 27.92 -1.80
C GLN A 608 -3.63 28.51 -3.14
N ILE A 609 -4.70 27.99 -3.76
CA ILE A 609 -5.23 28.51 -5.02
C ILE A 609 -5.66 29.97 -4.90
N ALA A 610 -6.27 30.36 -3.77
CA ALA A 610 -6.63 31.75 -3.52
C ALA A 610 -5.40 32.67 -3.41
N ARG A 611 -4.22 32.16 -3.01
CA ARG A 611 -2.96 32.93 -2.93
C ARG A 611 -2.19 32.97 -4.26
N CYS A 612 -2.45 32.06 -5.19
CA CYS A 612 -1.75 32.03 -6.48
C CYS A 612 -2.00 33.28 -7.33
N THR A 613 -1.05 33.60 -8.20
CA THR A 613 -1.18 34.63 -9.23
C THR A 613 -1.41 33.96 -10.59
N PRO A 614 -2.34 34.44 -11.43
CA PRO A 614 -2.50 33.92 -12.79
C PRO A 614 -1.22 34.09 -13.61
N GLU A 615 -0.81 33.05 -14.33
CA GLU A 615 0.36 33.09 -15.21
C GLU A 615 0.07 33.83 -16.53
N THR A 616 -1.20 33.86 -16.93
CA THR A 616 -1.70 34.58 -18.10
C THR A 616 -2.86 35.48 -17.69
N GLU A 617 -3.11 36.52 -18.49
CA GLU A 617 -4.26 37.39 -18.25
C GLU A 617 -5.57 36.60 -18.39
N PRO A 618 -6.51 36.69 -17.44
CA PRO A 618 -7.77 35.95 -17.51
C PRO A 618 -8.52 36.20 -18.83
N GLY A 619 -8.84 35.11 -19.54
CA GLY A 619 -9.51 35.15 -20.85
C GLY A 619 -8.56 35.21 -22.05
N SER A 620 -7.28 35.54 -21.86
CA SER A 620 -6.34 35.75 -22.97
C SER A 620 -5.83 34.48 -23.64
N ALA A 621 -5.78 33.36 -22.92
CA ALA A 621 -5.26 32.09 -23.41
C ALA A 621 -6.01 30.90 -22.79
N GLN A 622 -6.24 29.85 -23.59
CA GLN A 622 -6.81 28.58 -23.11
C GLN A 622 -5.70 27.58 -22.78
N SER A 623 -5.36 27.46 -21.49
CA SER A 623 -4.35 26.52 -20.97
C SER A 623 -5.01 25.45 -20.10
N TYR A 624 -4.74 24.17 -20.36
CA TYR A 624 -5.48 23.09 -19.73
C TYR A 624 -5.21 22.96 -18.22
N HIS A 625 -6.26 23.05 -17.42
CA HIS A 625 -6.19 22.96 -15.96
C HIS A 625 -6.31 21.50 -15.53
N TYR A 626 -5.19 20.78 -15.52
CA TYR A 626 -5.17 19.34 -15.26
C TYR A 626 -5.63 19.00 -13.82
N LEU A 627 -5.17 19.74 -12.82
CA LEU A 627 -5.51 19.58 -11.40
C LEU A 627 -6.34 20.75 -10.86
N SER A 628 -5.92 21.99 -11.10
CA SER A 628 -6.52 23.18 -10.49
C SER A 628 -8.01 23.38 -10.81
N PHE A 629 -8.50 22.86 -11.95
CA PHE A 629 -9.92 22.92 -12.32
C PHE A 629 -10.86 22.46 -11.20
N GLY A 630 -10.48 21.41 -10.48
CA GLY A 630 -11.34 20.76 -9.50
C GLY A 630 -11.62 21.64 -8.29
N TRP A 631 -10.57 22.28 -7.75
CA TRP A 631 -10.70 23.20 -6.63
C TRP A 631 -11.20 24.59 -7.05
N LEU A 632 -10.90 25.05 -8.26
CA LEU A 632 -11.47 26.30 -8.78
C LEU A 632 -13.00 26.20 -8.89
N CYS A 633 -13.50 25.16 -9.57
CA CYS A 633 -14.94 24.94 -9.69
C CYS A 633 -15.55 24.51 -8.35
N GLY A 634 -14.90 23.62 -7.61
CA GLY A 634 -15.40 23.13 -6.32
C GLY A 634 -15.47 24.22 -5.25
N GLY A 635 -14.49 25.12 -5.20
CA GLY A 635 -14.51 26.29 -4.32
C GLY A 635 -15.68 27.21 -4.65
N VAL A 636 -15.93 27.49 -5.94
CA VAL A 636 -17.11 28.27 -6.37
C VAL A 636 -18.41 27.58 -5.99
N ILE A 637 -18.51 26.26 -6.18
CA ILE A 637 -19.70 25.46 -5.81
C ILE A 637 -20.00 25.59 -4.31
N GLU A 638 -19.01 25.38 -3.43
CA GLU A 638 -19.23 25.45 -1.98
C GLU A 638 -19.61 26.86 -1.51
N HIS A 639 -18.95 27.90 -2.04
CA HIS A 639 -19.22 29.27 -1.64
C HIS A 639 -20.56 29.79 -2.16
N ALA A 640 -20.97 29.41 -3.37
CA ALA A 640 -22.25 29.85 -3.94
C ALA A 640 -23.46 29.14 -3.31
N TYR A 641 -23.33 27.86 -2.99
CA TYR A 641 -24.45 27.07 -2.46
C TYR A 641 -24.49 27.03 -0.92
N GLY A 642 -23.35 27.18 -0.25
CA GLY A 642 -23.24 27.11 1.21
C GLY A 642 -23.30 25.69 1.79
N LYS A 643 -23.11 24.66 0.96
CA LYS A 643 -22.96 23.26 1.40
C LYS A 643 -21.61 22.69 0.95
N LYS A 644 -21.20 21.58 1.54
CA LYS A 644 -19.97 20.88 1.14
C LYS A 644 -20.12 20.27 -0.25
N PHE A 645 -19.01 20.18 -0.98
CA PHE A 645 -18.97 19.73 -2.36
C PHE A 645 -19.67 18.38 -2.56
N GLN A 646 -19.45 17.42 -1.67
CA GLN A 646 -20.09 16.10 -1.71
C GLN A 646 -21.62 16.17 -1.55
N ASP A 647 -22.13 17.04 -0.67
CA ASP A 647 -23.58 17.21 -0.50
C ASP A 647 -24.23 17.76 -1.79
N VAL A 648 -23.54 18.69 -2.46
CA VAL A 648 -24.00 19.23 -3.75
C VAL A 648 -23.95 18.16 -4.84
N LEU A 649 -22.91 17.34 -4.88
CA LEU A 649 -22.79 16.23 -5.83
C LEU A 649 -23.95 15.24 -5.65
N GLU A 650 -24.27 14.90 -4.40
CA GLU A 650 -25.38 14.00 -4.08
C GLU A 650 -26.73 14.57 -4.54
N GLU A 651 -26.98 15.85 -4.27
CA GLU A 651 -28.24 16.52 -4.56
C GLU A 651 -28.43 16.83 -6.06
N ALA A 652 -27.37 17.28 -6.73
CA ALA A 652 -27.44 17.73 -8.12
C ALA A 652 -27.38 16.58 -9.12
N ILE A 653 -26.64 15.50 -8.80
CA ILE A 653 -26.31 14.45 -9.78
C ILE A 653 -26.68 13.05 -9.26
N VAL A 654 -26.16 12.62 -8.10
CA VAL A 654 -26.27 11.21 -7.69
C VAL A 654 -27.72 10.79 -7.48
N ARG A 655 -28.47 11.50 -6.63
CA ARG A 655 -29.86 11.12 -6.30
C ARG A 655 -30.81 11.29 -7.49
N PRO A 656 -30.78 12.40 -8.26
CA PRO A 656 -31.66 12.54 -9.43
C PRO A 656 -31.44 11.46 -10.49
N LEU A 657 -30.20 10.99 -10.67
CA LEU A 657 -29.88 9.97 -11.66
C LEU A 657 -29.90 8.53 -11.11
N HIS A 658 -30.18 8.35 -9.82
CA HIS A 658 -30.12 7.05 -9.13
C HIS A 658 -28.74 6.37 -9.26
N LEU A 659 -27.66 7.11 -8.99
CA LEU A 659 -26.27 6.65 -9.11
C LEU A 659 -25.67 6.19 -7.77
N ASP A 660 -26.52 5.92 -6.78
CA ASP A 660 -26.14 5.54 -5.43
C ASP A 660 -25.16 4.35 -5.42
N GLY A 661 -23.93 4.70 -5.08
CA GLY A 661 -22.84 3.76 -4.84
C GLY A 661 -21.98 3.43 -6.05
N GLU A 662 -22.23 4.08 -7.18
CA GLU A 662 -21.49 3.91 -8.43
C GLU A 662 -20.84 5.19 -8.96
N LEU A 663 -21.04 6.33 -8.29
CA LEU A 663 -20.36 7.60 -8.57
C LEU A 663 -19.89 8.26 -7.28
N TYR A 664 -18.59 8.44 -7.12
CA TYR A 664 -17.99 9.16 -5.99
C TYR A 664 -16.91 10.14 -6.45
N ILE A 665 -16.77 11.25 -5.71
CA ILE A 665 -15.60 12.11 -5.74
C ILE A 665 -15.10 12.20 -4.29
N GLY A 666 -14.05 11.42 -3.98
CA GLY A 666 -13.70 11.06 -2.61
C GLY A 666 -14.60 9.95 -2.07
N ILE A 667 -14.08 8.73 -1.99
CA ILE A 667 -14.87 7.56 -1.57
C ILE A 667 -15.15 7.52 -0.06
N PRO A 668 -16.31 7.01 0.39
CA PRO A 668 -16.53 6.71 1.81
C PRO A 668 -15.86 5.38 2.20
N PRO A 669 -15.66 5.10 3.51
CA PRO A 669 -15.25 3.77 3.96
C PRO A 669 -16.33 2.72 3.65
N GLY A 670 -15.92 1.48 3.37
CA GLY A 670 -16.80 0.34 3.12
C GLY A 670 -17.04 0.01 1.64
N VAL A 671 -16.42 0.75 0.71
CA VAL A 671 -16.50 0.47 -0.73
C VAL A 671 -15.22 -0.16 -1.29
N GLU A 672 -14.23 -0.43 -0.44
CA GLU A 672 -12.88 -0.86 -0.83
C GLU A 672 -12.89 -2.14 -1.66
N SER A 673 -13.85 -3.04 -1.42
CA SER A 673 -13.97 -4.30 -2.16
C SER A 673 -14.29 -4.13 -3.65
N ARG A 674 -14.79 -2.97 -4.09
CA ARG A 674 -15.17 -2.69 -5.48
C ARG A 674 -14.18 -1.82 -6.23
N LEU A 675 -13.10 -1.38 -5.58
CA LEU A 675 -12.14 -0.46 -6.19
C LEU A 675 -11.23 -1.17 -7.18
N ALA A 676 -11.12 -0.62 -8.38
CA ALA A 676 -10.09 -1.01 -9.34
C ALA A 676 -8.77 -0.26 -9.06
N ALA A 677 -7.66 -0.98 -9.08
CA ALA A 677 -6.30 -0.48 -8.91
C ALA A 677 -5.69 -0.06 -10.25
N LEU A 678 -5.23 1.20 -10.31
CA LEU A 678 -4.58 1.74 -11.49
C LEU A 678 -3.21 1.09 -11.67
N THR A 679 -2.92 0.62 -12.88
CA THR A 679 -1.61 0.09 -13.30
C THR A 679 -1.18 0.82 -14.57
N VAL A 680 0.12 0.86 -14.84
CA VAL A 680 0.68 1.55 -16.02
C VAL A 680 0.93 0.58 -17.16
N ASP A 681 0.59 1.00 -18.39
CA ASP A 681 1.06 0.35 -19.60
C ASP A 681 2.51 0.78 -19.92
N THR A 682 3.48 0.00 -19.42
CA THR A 682 4.90 0.29 -19.60
C THR A 682 5.35 0.15 -21.06
N GLU A 683 4.73 -0.74 -21.85
CA GLU A 683 5.07 -0.92 -23.26
C GLU A 683 4.61 0.26 -24.12
N GLU A 684 3.39 0.75 -23.89
CA GLU A 684 2.88 1.94 -24.60
C GLU A 684 3.70 3.19 -24.24
N LEU A 685 4.11 3.33 -22.98
CA LEU A 685 5.00 4.41 -22.55
C LEU A 685 6.41 4.29 -23.13
N GLN A 686 6.99 3.09 -23.20
CA GLN A 686 8.30 2.86 -23.84
C GLN A 686 8.27 3.14 -25.35
N LYS A 687 7.15 2.87 -26.04
CA LYS A 687 6.99 3.24 -27.46
C LYS A 687 7.06 4.76 -27.68
N LEU A 688 6.75 5.57 -26.67
CA LEU A 688 6.93 7.02 -26.71
C LEU A 688 8.37 7.44 -26.47
N SER A 689 9.11 6.72 -25.59
CA SER A 689 10.52 7.03 -25.36
C SER A 689 11.42 6.75 -26.56
N GLY A 690 11.00 5.86 -27.46
CA GLY A 690 11.67 5.59 -28.73
C GLY A 690 11.34 6.56 -29.89
N ARG A 691 10.42 7.53 -29.72
CA ARG A 691 10.03 8.47 -30.79
C ARG A 691 10.64 9.86 -30.57
N THR A 692 11.89 10.00 -31.00
CA THR A 692 12.60 11.30 -31.08
C THR A 692 12.12 12.08 -32.30
N GLY A 693 11.16 13.00 -32.12
CA GLY A 693 11.00 14.12 -33.03
C GLY A 693 12.02 15.24 -32.70
N PRO A 694 12.38 16.13 -33.64
CA PRO A 694 13.36 17.20 -33.40
C PRO A 694 13.00 18.16 -32.25
N ASP A 695 11.73 18.19 -31.81
CA ASP A 695 11.18 19.23 -30.93
C ASP A 695 10.75 18.73 -29.53
N VAL A 696 11.13 17.52 -29.09
CA VAL A 696 10.77 17.01 -27.74
C VAL A 696 12.00 16.92 -26.84
N PRO A 697 12.14 17.78 -25.81
CA PRO A 697 13.28 17.75 -24.90
C PRO A 697 13.37 16.43 -24.11
N SER A 698 14.58 15.89 -23.99
CA SER A 698 14.88 14.65 -23.24
C SER A 698 14.51 14.71 -21.75
N THR A 699 14.48 15.91 -21.16
CA THR A 699 14.05 16.18 -19.79
C THR A 699 12.54 15.98 -19.58
N LEU A 700 11.72 16.27 -20.60
CA LEU A 700 10.27 16.08 -20.57
C LEU A 700 9.90 14.59 -20.57
N LEU A 701 10.61 13.80 -21.37
CA LEU A 701 10.47 12.34 -21.46
C LEU A 701 10.82 11.64 -20.15
N ASN A 702 11.90 12.04 -19.49
CA ASN A 702 12.29 11.51 -18.18
C ASN A 702 11.27 11.87 -17.08
N ASN A 703 10.70 13.07 -17.12
CA ASN A 703 9.65 13.50 -16.18
C ASN A 703 8.33 12.75 -16.38
N VAL A 704 7.95 12.41 -17.63
CA VAL A 704 6.76 11.61 -17.92
C VAL A 704 6.90 10.18 -17.40
N VAL A 705 8.08 9.55 -17.56
CA VAL A 705 8.34 8.20 -17.03
C VAL A 705 8.38 8.19 -15.49
N GLN A 706 8.98 9.20 -14.86
CA GLN A 706 8.97 9.32 -13.39
C GLN A 706 7.56 9.58 -12.84
N MET A 707 6.78 10.47 -13.47
CA MET A 707 5.37 10.70 -13.11
C MET A 707 4.50 9.47 -13.36
N ALA A 708 4.72 8.75 -14.46
CA ALA A 708 3.98 7.54 -14.78
C ALA A 708 4.18 6.44 -13.71
N ASN A 709 5.36 6.33 -13.12
CA ASN A 709 5.60 5.34 -12.06
C ASN A 709 5.07 5.78 -10.69
N GLY A 710 5.01 7.08 -10.38
CA GLY A 710 4.55 7.59 -9.09
C GLY A 710 3.05 7.83 -8.97
N ILE A 711 2.39 8.25 -10.05
CA ILE A 711 0.96 8.61 -10.07
C ILE A 711 0.05 7.41 -9.70
N PRO A 712 0.20 6.20 -10.29
CA PRO A 712 -0.63 5.07 -9.93
C PRO A 712 -0.49 4.69 -8.47
N VAL A 713 0.75 4.66 -7.96
CA VAL A 713 1.03 4.37 -6.55
C VAL A 713 0.29 5.36 -5.64
N LEU A 714 0.40 6.66 -5.93
CA LEU A 714 -0.25 7.71 -5.16
C LEU A 714 -1.78 7.60 -5.21
N PHE A 715 -2.36 7.49 -6.41
CA PHE A 715 -3.82 7.43 -6.61
C PHE A 715 -4.44 6.08 -6.22
N ASN A 716 -3.64 5.02 -6.07
CA ASN A 716 -4.09 3.78 -5.47
C ASN A 716 -4.24 3.88 -3.95
N THR A 717 -3.57 4.84 -3.31
CA THR A 717 -3.65 4.97 -1.86
C THR A 717 -5.03 5.39 -1.36
N LEU A 718 -5.47 4.79 -0.26
CA LEU A 718 -6.76 5.12 0.37
C LEU A 718 -6.85 6.60 0.82
N ASN A 719 -5.74 7.24 1.18
CA ASN A 719 -5.74 8.66 1.53
C ASN A 719 -6.20 9.51 0.35
N ILE A 720 -5.58 9.30 -0.82
CA ILE A 720 -5.93 10.03 -2.04
C ILE A 720 -7.30 9.62 -2.53
N ARG A 721 -7.64 8.31 -2.56
CA ARG A 721 -8.96 7.85 -3.01
C ARG A 721 -10.11 8.45 -2.20
N ARG A 722 -9.89 8.73 -0.90
CA ARG A 722 -10.87 9.38 -0.01
C ARG A 722 -10.87 10.91 -0.10
N ALA A 723 -9.81 11.51 -0.64
CA ALA A 723 -9.72 12.94 -0.81
C ALA A 723 -10.71 13.47 -1.86
N ILE A 724 -11.26 14.65 -1.63
CA ILE A 724 -12.12 15.33 -2.60
C ILE A 724 -11.22 16.05 -3.60
N ILE A 725 -11.01 15.46 -4.77
CA ILE A 725 -10.21 16.07 -5.86
C ILE A 725 -11.07 16.08 -7.14
N PRO A 726 -11.93 17.09 -7.34
CA PRO A 726 -12.97 17.09 -8.38
C PRO A 726 -12.47 17.11 -9.84
N ALA A 727 -11.15 17.22 -10.06
CA ALA A 727 -10.55 17.13 -11.38
C ALA A 727 -9.88 15.79 -11.70
N ALA A 728 -9.65 14.93 -10.70
CA ALA A 728 -8.77 13.76 -10.83
C ALA A 728 -9.17 12.52 -10.02
N ASN A 729 -9.97 12.64 -8.96
CA ASN A 729 -10.25 11.54 -8.02
C ASN A 729 -11.71 11.06 -8.04
N GLY A 730 -12.35 11.09 -9.20
CA GLY A 730 -13.62 10.41 -9.42
C GLY A 730 -13.44 8.89 -9.43
N HIS A 731 -14.28 8.18 -8.68
CA HIS A 731 -14.39 6.72 -8.67
C HIS A 731 -15.77 6.34 -9.15
N VAL A 732 -15.86 5.85 -10.39
CA VAL A 732 -17.14 5.75 -11.11
C VAL A 732 -17.21 4.43 -11.90
N SER A 733 -18.40 3.84 -12.01
CA SER A 733 -18.66 2.75 -12.96
C SER A 733 -18.99 3.31 -14.36
N ALA A 734 -18.76 2.53 -15.42
CA ALA A 734 -19.16 2.94 -16.75
C ALA A 734 -20.68 3.19 -16.85
N ARG A 735 -21.50 2.44 -16.12
CA ARG A 735 -22.98 2.60 -16.10
C ARG A 735 -23.38 3.98 -15.57
N ALA A 736 -22.83 4.37 -14.43
CA ALA A 736 -23.13 5.66 -13.83
C ALA A 736 -22.68 6.82 -14.72
N LEU A 737 -21.49 6.69 -15.32
CA LEU A 737 -20.93 7.70 -16.21
C LEU A 737 -21.70 7.83 -17.54
N ALA A 738 -22.06 6.71 -18.17
CA ALA A 738 -22.83 6.71 -19.41
C ALA A 738 -24.23 7.30 -19.19
N ARG A 739 -24.88 6.94 -18.07
CA ARG A 739 -26.18 7.50 -17.68
C ARG A 739 -26.13 9.01 -17.48
N TYR A 740 -25.07 9.50 -16.85
CA TYR A 740 -24.82 10.94 -16.73
C TYR A 740 -24.72 11.63 -18.09
N TYR A 741 -23.89 11.13 -19.00
CA TYR A 741 -23.77 11.72 -20.35
C TYR A 741 -25.02 11.56 -21.22
N ALA A 742 -25.80 10.48 -21.05
CA ALA A 742 -27.08 10.30 -21.72
C ALA A 742 -28.11 11.34 -21.27
N ALA A 743 -28.12 11.68 -19.97
CA ALA A 743 -28.95 12.77 -19.46
C ALA A 743 -28.49 14.12 -20.03
N LEU A 744 -27.18 14.39 -20.07
CA LEU A 744 -26.66 15.63 -20.67
C LEU A 744 -27.02 15.76 -22.15
N ALA A 745 -26.93 14.68 -22.93
CA ALA A 745 -27.27 14.67 -24.36
C ALA A 745 -28.72 15.08 -24.65
N THR A 746 -29.62 14.86 -23.68
CA THR A 746 -31.06 15.14 -23.78
C THR A 746 -31.47 16.33 -22.89
N ALA A 747 -30.57 17.32 -22.75
CA ALA A 747 -30.78 18.56 -22.00
C ALA A 747 -31.21 18.31 -20.53
N GLY A 748 -30.68 17.26 -19.92
CA GLY A 748 -30.95 16.88 -18.53
C GLY A 748 -32.13 15.93 -18.33
N SER A 749 -32.76 15.41 -19.38
CA SER A 749 -33.83 14.42 -19.24
C SER A 749 -33.29 13.13 -18.64
N ILE A 750 -33.91 12.62 -17.57
CA ILE A 750 -33.43 11.41 -16.89
C ILE A 750 -33.73 10.19 -17.77
N PRO A 751 -32.73 9.39 -18.18
CA PRO A 751 -32.98 8.18 -18.96
C PRO A 751 -33.80 7.16 -18.14
N PRO A 752 -34.59 6.29 -18.80
CA PRO A 752 -35.21 5.14 -18.13
C PRO A 752 -34.21 4.33 -17.30
N PRO A 753 -34.63 3.70 -16.18
CA PRO A 753 -33.76 2.80 -15.42
C PRO A 753 -33.18 1.67 -16.28
N HIS A 754 -32.02 1.13 -15.86
CA HIS A 754 -31.47 -0.09 -16.47
C HIS A 754 -32.47 -1.26 -16.33
N SER A 755 -32.37 -2.26 -17.22
CA SER A 755 -33.16 -3.50 -17.10
C SER A 755 -33.00 -4.14 -15.72
N ALA A 756 -34.04 -4.83 -15.25
CA ALA A 756 -33.98 -5.62 -14.01
C ALA A 756 -32.94 -6.76 -14.08
N ASP A 757 -32.54 -7.15 -15.29
CA ASP A 757 -31.49 -8.15 -15.56
C ASP A 757 -30.07 -7.61 -15.33
N SER A 758 -29.89 -6.28 -15.29
CA SER A 758 -28.61 -5.67 -14.91
C SER A 758 -28.36 -5.91 -13.42
N LYS A 759 -27.41 -6.80 -13.09
CA LYS A 759 -27.03 -7.13 -11.71
C LYS A 759 -25.61 -6.66 -11.38
N PRO A 760 -25.39 -6.08 -10.18
CA PRO A 760 -26.43 -5.54 -9.30
C PRO A 760 -27.16 -4.35 -9.98
N PRO A 761 -28.41 -4.04 -9.60
CA PRO A 761 -29.14 -2.91 -10.17
C PRO A 761 -28.39 -1.59 -9.92
N LEU A 762 -28.38 -0.70 -10.91
CA LEU A 762 -27.77 0.62 -10.78
C LEU A 762 -28.44 1.40 -9.65
N GLY A 763 -27.65 1.94 -8.72
CA GLY A 763 -28.15 2.68 -7.56
C GLY A 763 -28.61 1.80 -6.38
N SER A 764 -28.36 0.49 -6.41
CA SER A 764 -28.80 -0.42 -5.33
C SER A 764 -27.89 -0.49 -4.11
N HIS A 765 -26.69 0.10 -4.19
CA HIS A 765 -25.73 0.05 -3.09
C HIS A 765 -26.05 1.08 -2.01
N VAL A 766 -25.68 0.77 -0.76
CA VAL A 766 -25.67 1.78 0.30
C VAL A 766 -24.59 2.80 -0.05
N HIS A 767 -25.01 4.01 -0.44
CA HIS A 767 -24.09 5.05 -0.94
C HIS A 767 -23.01 5.41 0.08
N THR A 768 -23.40 5.58 1.35
CA THR A 768 -22.50 5.84 2.47
C THR A 768 -22.72 4.80 3.57
N PRO A 769 -21.86 3.77 3.69
CA PRO A 769 -21.99 2.74 4.70
C PRO A 769 -21.99 3.33 6.13
N LYS A 770 -23.03 3.03 6.92
CA LYS A 770 -23.08 3.42 8.33
C LYS A 770 -22.42 2.33 9.18
N PHE A 771 -21.27 2.62 9.77
CA PHE A 771 -20.61 1.71 10.70
C PHE A 771 -21.23 1.83 12.10
N PRO A 772 -21.56 0.72 12.77
CA PRO A 772 -22.11 0.76 14.12
C PRO A 772 -21.07 1.32 15.09
N THR A 773 -21.35 2.49 15.67
CA THR A 773 -20.67 2.96 16.88
C THR A 773 -21.27 2.20 18.05
N THR A 774 -20.53 1.21 18.57
CA THR A 774 -20.99 0.44 19.73
C THR A 774 -21.30 1.39 20.90
N PRO A 775 -22.53 1.45 21.43
CA PRO A 775 -22.83 2.30 22.57
C PRO A 775 -22.07 1.79 23.78
N LEU A 776 -21.27 2.65 24.41
CA LEU A 776 -20.60 2.39 25.68
C LEU A 776 -21.64 1.90 26.71
N LYS A 777 -21.59 0.62 27.07
CA LYS A 777 -22.34 0.07 28.21
C LYS A 777 -21.91 0.86 29.46
N LYS A 778 -22.80 1.74 29.95
CA LYS A 778 -22.64 2.39 31.27
C LYS A 778 -22.49 1.28 32.32
N LYS A 779 -21.27 1.11 32.86
CA LYS A 779 -21.04 0.30 34.05
C LYS A 779 -21.84 0.93 35.20
N LYS A 780 -22.85 0.20 35.69
CA LYS A 780 -23.57 0.54 36.93
C LYS A 780 -22.56 0.63 38.07
N GLY A 781 -22.44 1.81 38.66
CA GLY A 781 -21.68 2.04 39.88
C GLY A 781 -22.28 1.23 41.03
N THR A 782 -21.41 0.57 41.78
CA THR A 782 -21.73 -0.13 43.02
C THR A 782 -22.10 0.86 44.13
N GLY A 783 -23.38 1.01 44.40
CA GLY A 783 -23.91 1.67 45.60
C GLY A 783 -24.55 0.64 46.54
N LYS A 784 -24.06 0.57 47.78
CA LYS A 784 -24.54 -0.33 48.85
C LYS A 784 -25.95 0.05 49.34
N LYS A 785 -26.83 -0.96 49.35
CA LYS A 785 -27.98 -1.28 50.24
C LYS A 785 -28.73 -0.14 50.98
N LYS A 786 -30.06 -0.09 50.79
CA LYS A 786 -31.06 -0.11 51.88
C LYS A 786 -32.37 -0.80 51.42
N LYS A 787 -33.02 -1.48 52.36
CA LYS A 787 -34.18 -2.40 52.28
C LYS A 787 -35.50 -1.68 51.92
N SER A 788 -36.43 -2.35 51.22
CA SER A 788 -37.73 -2.86 51.74
C SER A 788 -38.82 -3.04 50.66
N VAL A 789 -39.41 -4.25 50.62
CA VAL A 789 -40.86 -4.63 50.56
C VAL A 789 -41.77 -4.11 49.41
N SER A 790 -42.38 -5.09 48.70
CA SER A 790 -43.70 -5.17 47.99
C SER A 790 -44.08 -4.01 47.02
N SER A 791 -44.97 -4.09 46.02
CA SER A 791 -46.07 -4.97 45.61
C SER A 791 -46.44 -4.63 44.15
N THR A 792 -47.23 -5.50 43.54
CA THR A 792 -48.08 -5.39 42.32
C THR A 792 -48.55 -3.99 41.86
N GLY A 793 -48.73 -3.81 40.54
CA GLY A 793 -49.68 -2.84 40.00
C GLY A 793 -49.46 -2.39 38.55
N ASN A 794 -50.34 -2.82 37.64
CA ASN A 794 -50.59 -2.20 36.33
C ASN A 794 -51.26 -0.82 36.48
N LEU A 795 -51.09 0.05 35.46
CA LEU A 795 -52.00 1.09 34.90
C LEU A 795 -51.16 2.28 34.38
N GLN A 796 -51.11 2.49 33.05
CA GLN A 796 -51.94 3.41 32.25
C GLN A 796 -51.59 4.90 32.40
N ASP A 797 -51.24 5.47 31.24
CA ASP A 797 -51.36 6.84 30.73
C ASP A 797 -51.22 8.06 31.65
N LEU A 798 -50.33 8.99 31.23
CA LEU A 798 -50.69 10.37 30.86
C LEU A 798 -49.51 11.14 30.22
N SER A 799 -49.78 11.59 29.00
CA SER A 799 -49.15 12.61 28.14
C SER A 799 -48.34 13.75 28.80
N ASN A 800 -47.18 14.12 28.22
CA ASN A 800 -47.04 15.29 27.31
C ASN A 800 -45.58 15.54 26.82
N THR A 801 -45.45 15.68 25.48
CA THR A 801 -44.60 16.60 24.67
C THR A 801 -43.18 16.98 25.17
N ASP A 802 -42.08 16.83 24.41
CA ASP A 802 -41.88 17.48 23.09
C ASP A 802 -40.77 16.86 22.20
N LYS A 803 -40.87 17.26 20.92
CA LYS A 803 -40.26 16.81 19.66
C LYS A 803 -38.73 16.90 19.52
N ALA A 804 -38.13 15.94 18.80
CA ALA A 804 -37.62 16.13 17.42
C ALA A 804 -36.73 14.94 16.99
N GLY A 805 -37.22 14.12 16.06
CA GLY A 805 -36.45 13.07 15.40
C GLY A 805 -36.90 12.92 13.95
N TYR A 806 -35.98 13.03 12.99
CA TYR A 806 -36.22 12.66 11.60
C TYR A 806 -36.09 11.14 11.48
N SER A 807 -37.22 10.46 11.34
CA SER A 807 -37.32 9.02 11.13
C SER A 807 -37.17 8.66 9.65
N GLN A 808 -36.40 7.59 9.42
CA GLN A 808 -36.30 6.86 8.17
C GLN A 808 -37.67 6.41 7.68
N LEU A 809 -38.03 6.76 6.44
CA LEU A 809 -39.16 6.17 5.74
C LEU A 809 -38.68 4.97 4.95
N ARG A 810 -39.10 3.79 5.42
CA ARG A 810 -39.19 2.57 4.62
C ARG A 810 -40.39 2.71 3.69
N THR A 811 -40.17 2.39 2.42
CA THR A 811 -41.19 2.19 1.40
C THR A 811 -41.90 0.86 1.64
N ASN A 812 -43.22 0.87 1.73
CA ASN A 812 -44.09 -0.25 1.37
C ASN A 812 -45.38 0.32 0.76
N ASP A 813 -45.68 -0.20 -0.43
CA ASP A 813 -46.98 -0.37 -1.09
C ASP A 813 -47.97 0.79 -1.11
N ALA A 814 -48.14 1.38 -2.30
CA ALA A 814 -49.41 1.91 -2.79
C ALA A 814 -49.42 1.90 -4.33
N ASP A 815 -50.23 0.98 -4.85
CA ASP A 815 -51.15 1.09 -5.99
C ASP A 815 -50.66 1.52 -7.38
N ASP A 816 -50.92 0.59 -8.31
CA ASP A 816 -51.14 0.81 -9.73
C ASP A 816 -52.09 1.99 -9.97
N GLU A 817 -51.56 3.14 -10.38
CA GLU A 817 -52.25 4.05 -11.29
C GLU A 817 -51.24 4.80 -12.16
N ALA A 818 -51.21 4.43 -13.43
CA ALA A 818 -50.44 5.06 -14.47
C ALA A 818 -50.88 6.53 -14.66
N ALA A 819 -50.06 7.47 -14.19
CA ALA A 819 -50.12 8.87 -14.59
C ALA A 819 -48.94 9.18 -15.54
N ALA A 820 -49.27 9.32 -16.81
CA ALA A 820 -48.39 9.84 -17.85
C ALA A 820 -47.98 11.30 -17.56
N GLY A 821 -46.73 11.67 -17.84
CA GLY A 821 -46.42 13.03 -18.31
C GLY A 821 -45.70 14.02 -17.38
N SER A 822 -44.87 13.60 -16.44
CA SER A 822 -43.87 14.52 -15.83
C SER A 822 -42.46 14.02 -16.11
N THR A 823 -41.84 14.51 -17.19
CA THR A 823 -40.42 14.27 -17.47
C THR A 823 -39.59 15.06 -16.47
N THR A 824 -39.11 14.42 -15.42
CA THR A 824 -38.13 15.00 -14.48
C THR A 824 -36.83 15.29 -15.24
N ARG A 825 -36.40 16.55 -15.23
CA ARG A 825 -35.14 17.02 -15.83
C ARG A 825 -34.18 17.54 -14.75
N ILE A 826 -32.88 17.35 -14.97
CA ILE A 826 -31.80 17.90 -14.13
C ILE A 826 -31.71 19.43 -14.28
N PHE A 827 -31.84 19.91 -15.51
CA PHE A 827 -31.80 21.32 -15.86
C PHE A 827 -33.18 21.80 -16.33
N SER A 828 -33.56 23.02 -15.94
CA SER A 828 -34.76 23.71 -16.41
C SER A 828 -34.49 24.61 -17.63
N ASN A 829 -33.24 24.97 -17.89
CA ASN A 829 -32.81 25.80 -19.02
C ASN A 829 -32.82 25.03 -20.35
N ASP A 830 -33.68 25.44 -21.27
CA ASP A 830 -33.81 24.83 -22.60
C ASP A 830 -32.58 25.07 -23.51
N LYS A 831 -31.71 26.02 -23.19
CA LYS A 831 -30.45 26.31 -23.91
C LYS A 831 -29.21 25.71 -23.24
N ILE A 832 -29.37 24.78 -22.31
CA ILE A 832 -28.22 24.24 -21.55
C ILE A 832 -27.18 23.55 -22.45
N LEU A 833 -27.62 22.93 -23.55
CA LEU A 833 -26.73 22.31 -24.55
C LEU A 833 -25.86 23.36 -25.26
N ASP A 834 -26.42 24.55 -25.55
CA ASP A 834 -25.67 25.65 -26.15
C ASP A 834 -24.58 26.14 -25.19
N ALA A 835 -24.86 26.17 -23.89
CA ALA A 835 -23.88 26.50 -22.86
C ALA A 835 -22.73 25.48 -22.82
N PHE A 836 -23.03 24.17 -22.81
CA PHE A 836 -22.01 23.12 -22.83
C PHE A 836 -21.06 23.26 -24.02
N MET A 837 -21.61 23.59 -25.20
CA MET A 837 -20.84 23.76 -26.44
C MET A 837 -20.22 25.15 -26.61
N GLY A 838 -20.63 26.14 -25.81
CA GLY A 838 -20.22 27.53 -25.94
C GLY A 838 -20.65 28.14 -27.28
N VAL A 839 -21.90 27.91 -27.69
CA VAL A 839 -22.46 28.43 -28.95
C VAL A 839 -23.62 29.39 -28.66
N GLY A 840 -24.07 30.13 -29.69
CA GLY A 840 -25.16 31.08 -29.55
C GLY A 840 -24.80 32.22 -28.58
N GLU A 841 -25.61 32.42 -27.54
CA GLU A 841 -25.38 33.48 -26.55
C GLU A 841 -24.13 33.26 -25.67
N TYR A 842 -23.57 32.04 -25.67
CA TYR A 842 -22.39 31.67 -24.89
C TYR A 842 -21.08 31.77 -25.68
N GLU A 843 -21.12 32.12 -26.98
CA GLU A 843 -19.95 32.16 -27.86
C GLU A 843 -18.89 33.18 -27.38
N SER A 844 -19.33 34.31 -26.82
CA SER A 844 -18.44 35.33 -26.25
C SER A 844 -17.81 34.92 -24.91
N MET A 845 -18.24 33.82 -24.31
CA MET A 845 -17.75 33.31 -23.02
C MET A 845 -16.70 32.20 -23.16
N ILE A 846 -16.34 31.82 -24.39
CA ILE A 846 -15.33 30.81 -24.67
C ILE A 846 -14.15 31.41 -25.45
N HIS A 847 -13.01 30.74 -25.38
CA HIS A 847 -11.84 31.17 -26.17
C HIS A 847 -12.09 30.93 -27.67
N PRO A 848 -11.82 31.91 -28.56
CA PRO A 848 -11.93 31.72 -30.01
C PRO A 848 -11.07 30.53 -30.46
N ASN A 849 -11.63 29.63 -31.27
CA ASN A 849 -10.96 28.39 -31.73
C ASN A 849 -10.51 27.44 -30.60
N GLY A 850 -11.02 27.60 -29.38
CA GLY A 850 -10.71 26.71 -28.26
C GLY A 850 -11.27 25.30 -28.42
N LYS A 851 -10.72 24.33 -27.69
CA LYS A 851 -11.23 22.93 -27.67
C LYS A 851 -12.31 22.69 -26.63
N PHE A 852 -12.54 23.65 -25.74
CA PHE A 852 -13.54 23.55 -24.67
C PHE A 852 -14.67 24.55 -24.88
N GLY A 853 -15.90 24.10 -24.64
CA GLY A 853 -17.05 24.95 -24.38
C GLY A 853 -17.04 25.39 -22.91
N LEU A 854 -18.20 25.51 -22.29
CA LEU A 854 -18.27 25.74 -20.85
C LEU A 854 -18.18 24.40 -20.10
N GLY A 855 -16.96 23.99 -19.76
CA GLY A 855 -16.69 22.87 -18.85
C GLY A 855 -16.61 21.51 -19.53
N PHE A 856 -16.97 21.42 -20.82
CA PHE A 856 -16.88 20.20 -21.62
C PHE A 856 -15.96 20.39 -22.80
N ARG A 857 -15.18 19.34 -23.10
CA ARG A 857 -14.40 19.31 -24.35
C ARG A 857 -15.35 19.08 -25.51
N ARG A 858 -15.13 19.82 -26.59
CA ARG A 858 -15.90 19.73 -27.83
C ARG A 858 -15.18 18.79 -28.78
N TYR A 859 -15.93 17.88 -29.39
CA TYR A 859 -15.42 16.96 -30.38
C TYR A 859 -15.99 17.32 -31.75
N ASN A 860 -15.12 17.44 -32.74
CA ASN A 860 -15.52 17.66 -34.13
C ASN A 860 -15.77 16.30 -34.81
N ASN A 861 -16.70 16.29 -35.75
CA ASN A 861 -16.86 15.20 -36.70
C ASN A 861 -16.45 15.66 -38.11
N SER A 862 -16.32 14.72 -39.03
CA SER A 862 -15.95 14.95 -40.43
C SER A 862 -16.88 15.92 -41.18
N SER A 863 -18.09 16.18 -40.67
CA SER A 863 -19.05 17.14 -41.22
C SER A 863 -18.91 18.58 -40.68
N GLY A 864 -18.01 18.82 -39.73
CA GLY A 864 -17.77 20.13 -39.12
C GLY A 864 -18.85 20.62 -38.14
N LYS A 865 -19.86 19.80 -37.83
CA LYS A 865 -20.92 20.16 -36.86
C LYS A 865 -20.50 19.81 -35.42
N LEU A 866 -20.39 20.84 -34.59
CA LEU A 866 -20.08 20.76 -33.15
C LEU A 866 -21.33 20.35 -32.34
N LYS A 867 -21.63 19.04 -32.25
CA LYS A 867 -22.67 18.49 -31.35
C LYS A 867 -22.23 17.31 -30.47
N CYS A 868 -20.93 17.05 -30.43
CA CYS A 868 -20.34 16.03 -29.57
C CYS A 868 -19.52 16.68 -28.46
N PHE A 869 -19.68 16.21 -27.22
CA PHE A 869 -18.88 16.69 -26.09
C PHE A 869 -18.66 15.64 -25.02
N GLY A 870 -17.65 15.86 -24.17
CA GLY A 870 -17.33 14.95 -23.07
C GLY A 870 -15.96 15.20 -22.48
N HIS A 871 -15.40 14.17 -21.84
CA HIS A 871 -14.07 14.17 -21.27
C HIS A 871 -13.42 12.80 -21.38
N SER A 872 -12.12 12.81 -21.66
CA SER A 872 -11.25 11.62 -21.56
C SER A 872 -10.25 11.87 -20.43
N GLY A 873 -9.83 10.84 -19.71
CA GLY A 873 -8.85 10.94 -18.63
C GLY A 873 -7.49 10.36 -19.02
N MET A 874 -6.42 10.86 -18.40
CA MET A 874 -5.08 10.26 -18.53
C MET A 874 -5.01 8.81 -18.01
N GLY A 875 -5.97 8.39 -17.19
CA GLY A 875 -6.14 6.99 -16.79
C GLY A 875 -6.68 6.07 -17.90
N GLY A 876 -6.97 6.59 -19.10
CA GLY A 876 -7.55 5.86 -20.23
C GLY A 876 -9.09 5.89 -20.25
N SER A 877 -9.74 6.17 -19.13
CA SER A 877 -11.21 6.24 -19.04
C SER A 877 -11.78 7.40 -19.85
N THR A 878 -12.97 7.26 -20.45
CA THR A 878 -13.63 8.28 -21.28
C THR A 878 -15.13 8.24 -21.09
N GLY A 879 -15.76 9.40 -21.10
CA GLY A 879 -17.21 9.52 -21.28
C GLY A 879 -17.52 10.65 -22.26
N TYR A 880 -18.40 10.41 -23.22
CA TYR A 880 -18.86 11.44 -24.14
C TYR A 880 -20.27 11.14 -24.66
N CYS A 881 -20.89 12.15 -25.27
CA CYS A 881 -22.14 12.00 -25.98
C CYS A 881 -22.17 12.74 -27.32
N ASP A 882 -23.08 12.30 -28.19
CA ASP A 882 -23.49 12.92 -29.44
C ASP A 882 -24.98 13.27 -29.31
N VAL A 883 -25.26 14.58 -29.31
CA VAL A 883 -26.61 15.12 -29.14
C VAL A 883 -27.48 14.86 -30.36
N GLU A 884 -26.92 14.93 -31.57
CA GLU A 884 -27.69 14.79 -32.83
C GLU A 884 -28.18 13.35 -33.00
N HIS A 885 -27.38 12.39 -32.55
CA HIS A 885 -27.69 10.96 -32.65
C HIS A 885 -28.25 10.38 -31.35
N ASN A 886 -28.56 11.19 -30.33
CA ASN A 886 -29.02 10.74 -29.01
C ASN A 886 -28.22 9.54 -28.48
N PHE A 887 -26.89 9.67 -28.51
CA PHE A 887 -25.95 8.62 -28.19
C PHE A 887 -25.02 9.06 -27.06
N ALA A 888 -24.76 8.18 -26.11
CA ALA A 888 -23.77 8.41 -25.06
C ALA A 888 -23.03 7.12 -24.75
N ILE A 889 -21.74 7.22 -24.47
CA ILE A 889 -20.90 6.06 -24.12
C ILE A 889 -19.89 6.44 -23.06
N ALA A 890 -19.67 5.49 -22.15
CA ALA A 890 -18.59 5.54 -21.18
C ALA A 890 -17.76 4.25 -21.27
N VAL A 891 -16.44 4.43 -21.19
CA VAL A 891 -15.46 3.37 -21.10
C VAL A 891 -14.58 3.67 -19.89
N THR A 892 -14.56 2.77 -18.90
CA THR A 892 -13.70 2.90 -17.73
C THR A 892 -12.64 1.80 -17.74
N VAL A 893 -11.39 2.15 -17.46
CA VAL A 893 -10.25 1.23 -17.49
C VAL A 893 -9.30 1.50 -16.32
N ASN A 894 -8.62 0.45 -15.86
CA ASN A 894 -7.62 0.53 -14.79
C ASN A 894 -6.18 0.31 -15.29
N LYS A 895 -5.98 0.11 -16.61
CA LYS A 895 -4.67 0.17 -17.25
C LYS A 895 -4.46 1.57 -17.84
N MET A 896 -3.73 2.40 -17.10
CA MET A 896 -3.33 3.74 -17.50
C MET A 896 -2.56 3.68 -18.83
N SER A 897 -3.15 4.31 -19.84
CA SER A 897 -2.72 4.30 -21.24
C SER A 897 -3.01 5.66 -21.86
N LEU A 898 -2.53 5.91 -23.09
CA LEU A 898 -2.88 7.11 -23.85
C LEU A 898 -4.28 7.05 -24.50
N GLY A 899 -5.15 6.20 -23.98
CA GLY A 899 -6.52 6.02 -24.48
C GLY A 899 -6.60 5.24 -25.79
N SER A 900 -5.56 4.50 -26.19
CA SER A 900 -5.56 3.68 -27.41
C SER A 900 -6.64 2.60 -27.40
N VAL A 901 -6.81 1.91 -26.27
CA VAL A 901 -7.88 0.93 -26.04
C VAL A 901 -9.25 1.60 -26.14
N THR A 902 -9.46 2.66 -25.38
CA THR A 902 -10.74 3.37 -25.33
C THR A 902 -11.13 3.98 -26.68
N ARG A 903 -10.16 4.57 -27.40
CA ARG A 903 -10.35 5.04 -28.78
C ARG A 903 -10.85 3.92 -29.68
N SER A 904 -10.19 2.77 -29.62
CA SER A 904 -10.54 1.62 -30.45
C SER A 904 -11.95 1.12 -30.17
N ILE A 905 -12.38 1.14 -28.90
CA ILE A 905 -13.73 0.72 -28.47
C ILE A 905 -14.79 1.74 -28.90
N VAL A 906 -14.55 3.04 -28.65
CA VAL A 906 -15.49 4.09 -29.06
C VAL A 906 -15.69 4.07 -30.57
N ARG A 907 -14.60 3.98 -31.34
CA ARG A 907 -14.65 3.86 -32.81
C ARG A 907 -15.46 2.64 -33.24
N PHE A 908 -15.15 1.47 -32.68
CA PHE A 908 -15.85 0.23 -32.98
C PHE A 908 -17.37 0.35 -32.75
N VAL A 909 -17.78 0.87 -31.60
CA VAL A 909 -19.20 1.04 -31.26
C VAL A 909 -19.88 2.05 -32.20
N CYS A 910 -19.22 3.17 -32.52
CA CYS A 910 -19.76 4.15 -33.46
C CYS A 910 -19.93 3.58 -34.88
N GLU A 911 -18.93 2.87 -35.38
CA GLU A 911 -18.96 2.22 -36.70
C GLU A 911 -20.09 1.18 -36.78
N GLU A 912 -20.24 0.33 -35.76
CA GLU A 912 -21.31 -0.67 -35.68
C GLU A 912 -22.71 -0.06 -35.57
N LEU A 913 -22.85 1.12 -34.97
CA LEU A 913 -24.12 1.83 -34.85
C LEU A 913 -24.41 2.80 -36.01
N GLY A 914 -23.46 2.98 -36.94
CA GLY A 914 -23.55 4.00 -37.99
C GLY A 914 -23.58 5.44 -37.46
N VAL A 915 -23.03 5.68 -36.26
CA VAL A 915 -22.90 7.02 -35.67
C VAL A 915 -21.55 7.62 -36.10
N PRO A 916 -21.45 8.92 -36.46
CA PRO A 916 -20.18 9.52 -36.84
C PRO A 916 -19.11 9.38 -35.76
N VAL A 917 -17.92 8.90 -36.14
CA VAL A 917 -16.76 8.80 -35.24
C VAL A 917 -16.15 10.19 -35.09
N PRO A 918 -16.00 10.72 -33.86
CA PRO A 918 -15.32 11.99 -33.65
C PRO A 918 -13.82 11.92 -34.02
N ASP A 919 -13.26 13.02 -34.51
CA ASP A 919 -11.88 13.05 -35.04
C ASP A 919 -10.83 12.55 -34.04
N GLU A 920 -10.99 12.86 -32.74
CA GLU A 920 -10.10 12.38 -31.67
C GLU A 920 -10.11 10.86 -31.46
N PHE A 921 -11.16 10.18 -31.92
CA PHE A 921 -11.26 8.73 -31.88
C PHE A 921 -10.97 8.07 -33.24
N SER A 922 -10.64 8.86 -34.27
CA SER A 922 -10.25 8.37 -35.60
C SER A 922 -8.79 7.86 -35.67
N VAL A 923 -8.44 7.20 -36.77
CA VAL A 923 -7.09 6.64 -37.02
C VAL A 923 -6.00 7.72 -37.02
N SER A 924 -6.31 8.95 -37.44
CA SER A 924 -5.37 10.09 -37.51
C SER A 924 -5.10 10.77 -36.16
N GLY A 925 -5.84 10.43 -35.09
CA GLY A 925 -5.62 10.98 -33.75
C GLY A 925 -4.45 10.30 -33.04
N GLU A 926 -3.21 10.71 -33.33
CA GLU A 926 -2.00 10.06 -32.79
C GLU A 926 -1.78 10.23 -31.26
N LYS A 927 -2.58 11.05 -30.57
CA LYS A 927 -2.44 11.33 -29.13
C LYS A 927 -3.80 11.27 -28.42
N GLY A 928 -3.83 10.73 -27.21
CA GLY A 928 -5.01 10.77 -26.34
C GLY A 928 -5.47 12.21 -26.08
N PRO A 929 -6.77 12.49 -25.90
CA PRO A 929 -7.32 13.84 -25.97
C PRO A 929 -6.61 14.83 -25.02
N ASP A 930 -6.34 14.42 -23.79
CA ASP A 930 -5.82 15.30 -22.73
C ASP A 930 -4.30 15.53 -22.76
N MET A 931 -3.53 14.60 -23.32
CA MET A 931 -2.06 14.72 -23.41
C MET A 931 -1.60 15.71 -24.48
N VAL A 932 -2.46 16.05 -25.46
CA VAL A 932 -2.15 17.03 -26.51
C VAL A 932 -1.99 18.45 -25.94
N LEU A 933 -2.53 18.72 -24.74
CA LEU A 933 -2.75 20.09 -24.27
C LEU A 933 -1.60 20.70 -23.44
N ASN A 934 -0.66 19.89 -22.94
CA ASN A 934 0.43 20.37 -22.06
C ASN A 934 1.86 20.09 -22.56
N LEU A 935 2.03 19.56 -23.79
CA LEU A 935 3.35 19.14 -24.30
C LEU A 935 3.98 20.14 -25.30
N ALA A 936 3.39 21.31 -25.54
CA ALA A 936 4.01 22.35 -26.36
C ALA A 936 4.74 23.36 -25.46
N PRO A 937 6.05 23.58 -25.61
CA PRO A 937 6.74 24.65 -24.89
C PRO A 937 6.20 26.02 -25.30
N SER A 938 6.14 26.91 -24.33
CA SER A 938 5.85 28.34 -24.47
C SER A 938 7.03 29.09 -25.10
N GLU A 939 7.41 28.76 -26.34
CA GLU A 939 8.52 29.44 -27.05
C GLU A 939 8.09 30.33 -28.22
N GLN A 940 6.80 30.62 -28.39
CA GLN A 940 6.33 31.63 -29.37
C GLN A 940 5.85 32.96 -28.77
N LEU A 941 6.19 33.25 -27.51
CA LEU A 941 5.98 34.58 -26.91
C LEU A 941 7.28 35.06 -26.24
N ARG A 942 8.24 35.46 -27.08
CA ARG A 942 9.28 36.43 -26.74
C ARG A 942 9.36 37.47 -27.83
#